data_AF-A0A6H9Q693-F1
#
_entry.id   AF-A0A6H9Q693-F1
#
_cell.length_a   1.000
_cell.length_b   1.000
_cell.length_c   1.000
_cell.angle_alpha   90.00
_cell.angle_beta   90.00
_cell.angle_gamma   90.00
#
_symmetry.space_group_name_H-M   'P 1'
#
loop_
_entity.id
_entity.type
_entity.pdbx_description
1 polymer ?
#
loop_
_entity_poly.entity_id
_entity_poly.type
_entity_poly.pdbx_seq_one_letter_code
_entity_poly.pdbx_strand_id
1 'polypeptide(L)'
;MKHIYSYLFLPFLFFLFACSDTEENLIDPYLTVELENNVFNVPIEGKTGTIKIHTNLSDWELVPKISSGYDWCKTSIGLSASDIHLLTFNVAPNEEVGRREAEFVLRGTGVESIPFRVVQLGSEPEILVNIESKLLSKEAQTFTMKVTANVEYTLQNEEKWLTLKEGPDTRGMVESEYQYSVTANIGLSPRRDIIRINSVEQSDEPVVIEVAVEQEAANVDDVIPDDIKVKVESVGMIQGTVYGDGKSGPEKTIDGDLNTHYGSGTSAKREPIIFEYTLQEGTEKVDYVILHQRKAGITVHNQLTKGEIAYKSAAVTEWTKCGSFDESIIVPSIRMDVNVVKPTHFRLTFERTPEPNQGSVALAEFECYQKAEGTDFDLAADAVYFEDNVFSQLKPTTTQADIVKITHPMIRAIAQELLDNTYPSEFRVRTYQSCKNPVTVGEGLTIGKRSICDNPTGLFFEKDKKYIIFVGDEIGDKTLNLYIKDWREGGENQTIRLKSGLNTIITTVDGTGYIQYWTDMEVYEPAVKVHVCYGNEIGFWDVRAGHTNEDWKRILNLANICVQRLNVTNAMLDVLGERVQLINTVNAFNTYCPDDIMSIMNMHDELMQIEYMMMGLVKNNAVPRNRMLGVRSWGGSPNWNGTCANFPNSEQAMLDKGVFLQNIWVFGHEFGHGNQVAQMKGAGWAEVTNNIYAQQAMYQMNNAACRLEHTEFKRQGYNDKVVADRFNAYLNDAIVKKKPYLTHEGGLVNDPEKGEYYSADPFVSLAPLWQLSLFFMLTEDAPWSKPDFWPDVHWAAIHDNNSVYTYGEKYVNFMKRAMDASEMNLTDFFKKMGLLREINMKVGDYGPAKQITITKEMVGEIENYGKSKSPVPTPVIYYISGNSLDTYKKQLSVQGVFNQGVSNGNLSKTVSHSVWKNVVAFETYAGNELVEVCIVGTGTIDNSSTFIRYPKGATRIEAVSWDGKRTLVCGTR
;
A
#
# COMPACT_ATOMS: atom_id res chain seq x y z
N MET A 1 58.85 -15.41 -28.22
CA MET A 1 58.95 -15.45 -29.69
C MET A 1 57.55 -15.31 -30.26
N LYS A 2 57.30 -14.24 -31.04
CA LYS A 2 56.39 -14.10 -32.21
C LYS A 2 55.11 -14.95 -32.26
N HIS A 3 53.91 -14.51 -32.63
CA HIS A 3 53.25 -13.26 -33.03
C HIS A 3 51.75 -13.63 -33.05
N ILE A 4 50.85 -12.74 -32.62
CA ILE A 4 49.40 -12.85 -32.90
C ILE A 4 48.96 -11.57 -33.62
N TYR A 5 48.29 -11.73 -34.76
CA TYR A 5 47.53 -10.70 -35.51
C TYR A 5 46.04 -11.11 -35.42
N SER A 6 45.19 -10.30 -34.77
CA SER A 6 44.10 -9.46 -35.34
C SER A 6 42.79 -10.23 -35.64
N TYR A 7 41.55 -9.79 -35.36
CA TYR A 7 40.92 -8.45 -35.30
C TYR A 7 39.61 -8.45 -34.48
N LEU A 8 39.30 -7.27 -33.86
CA LEU A 8 37.99 -6.60 -33.63
C LEU A 8 36.87 -7.24 -32.79
N PHE A 9 36.59 -6.68 -31.60
CA PHE A 9 35.51 -5.71 -31.35
C PHE A 9 35.68 -5.07 -29.95
N LEU A 10 35.60 -3.73 -29.88
CA LEU A 10 35.77 -2.88 -28.69
C LEU A 10 34.55 -2.94 -27.74
N PRO A 11 34.77 -2.86 -26.42
CA PRO A 11 34.03 -1.97 -25.54
C PRO A 11 34.96 -0.86 -25.03
N PHE A 12 34.51 0.40 -25.17
CA PHE A 12 35.24 1.59 -24.73
C PHE A 12 35.22 1.68 -23.19
N LEU A 13 36.42 1.83 -22.62
CA LEU A 13 36.66 2.16 -21.22
C LEU A 13 36.04 3.53 -20.86
N PHE A 14 35.33 3.58 -19.74
CA PHE A 14 35.14 4.81 -18.97
C PHE A 14 36.50 5.28 -18.42
N PHE A 15 36.93 6.47 -18.85
CA PHE A 15 37.97 7.22 -18.16
C PHE A 15 37.31 8.14 -17.13
N LEU A 16 37.74 7.97 -15.88
CA LEU A 16 37.57 8.93 -14.79
C LEU A 16 38.23 10.26 -15.20
N PHE A 17 37.44 11.34 -15.21
CA PHE A 17 37.94 12.67 -14.91
C PHE A 17 37.20 13.18 -13.69
N ALA A 18 37.97 13.38 -12.61
CA ALA A 18 37.59 14.24 -11.51
C ALA A 18 37.52 15.68 -12.03
N CYS A 19 36.36 16.32 -11.90
CA CYS A 19 36.20 17.76 -11.96
C CYS A 19 35.30 18.17 -10.80
N SER A 20 35.81 19.14 -10.05
CA SER A 20 35.30 19.82 -8.86
C SER A 20 33.81 19.74 -8.57
N ASP A 21 33.50 19.44 -7.32
CA ASP A 21 32.25 19.79 -6.63
C ASP A 21 31.98 21.30 -6.78
N THR A 22 31.16 21.62 -7.76
CA THR A 22 30.24 22.75 -7.69
C THR A 22 28.85 22.12 -7.71
N GLU A 23 28.07 22.32 -6.66
CA GLU A 23 26.62 22.13 -6.69
C GLU A 23 26.06 23.04 -7.79
N GLU A 24 26.02 22.55 -9.03
CA GLU A 24 25.10 23.08 -10.02
C GLU A 24 23.72 22.64 -9.56
N ASN A 25 22.92 23.61 -9.11
CA ASN A 25 21.49 23.44 -8.94
C ASN A 25 20.92 22.80 -10.22
N LEU A 26 20.69 21.49 -10.22
CA LEU A 26 19.95 20.81 -11.27
C LEU A 26 18.52 21.32 -11.17
N ILE A 27 18.19 22.31 -12.00
CA ILE A 27 16.82 22.81 -12.14
C ILE A 27 16.03 21.72 -12.86
N ASP A 28 14.98 21.20 -12.23
CA ASP A 28 14.10 20.20 -12.84
C ASP A 28 13.60 20.67 -14.22
N PRO A 29 13.52 19.77 -15.23
CA PRO A 29 12.99 20.13 -16.53
C PRO A 29 11.52 20.56 -16.39
N TYR A 30 11.17 21.71 -16.96
CA TYR A 30 9.81 22.21 -16.93
C TYR A 30 9.39 22.74 -18.31
N LEU A 31 8.11 22.61 -18.60
CA LEU A 31 7.45 23.14 -19.79
C LEU A 31 6.04 23.53 -19.36
N THR A 32 5.71 24.81 -19.44
CA THR A 32 4.38 25.33 -19.08
C THR A 32 3.93 26.37 -20.10
N VAL A 33 2.62 26.57 -20.20
CA VAL A 33 2.00 27.52 -21.12
C VAL A 33 1.14 28.51 -20.36
N GLU A 34 1.28 29.80 -20.63
CA GLU A 34 0.38 30.85 -20.14
C GLU A 34 -0.87 30.91 -21.01
N LEU A 35 -1.71 29.88 -20.90
CA LEU A 35 -3.00 29.79 -21.56
C LEU A 35 -3.97 29.02 -20.67
N GLU A 36 -4.97 29.71 -20.11
CA GLU A 36 -5.97 29.04 -19.26
C GLU A 36 -6.75 27.99 -20.08
N ASN A 37 -6.92 26.80 -19.50
CA ASN A 37 -7.51 25.59 -20.11
C ASN A 37 -6.91 25.15 -21.46
N ASN A 38 -5.75 25.67 -21.84
CA ASN A 38 -5.09 25.36 -23.11
C ASN A 38 -5.99 25.62 -24.33
N VAL A 39 -6.89 26.61 -24.30
CA VAL A 39 -7.75 26.99 -25.43
C VAL A 39 -7.56 28.45 -25.82
N PHE A 40 -7.32 28.71 -27.11
CA PHE A 40 -7.25 30.04 -27.70
C PHE A 40 -8.45 30.29 -28.62
N ASN A 41 -9.41 31.10 -28.17
CA ASN A 41 -10.62 31.42 -28.91
C ASN A 41 -10.40 32.57 -29.91
N VAL A 42 -10.99 32.44 -31.10
CA VAL A 42 -10.81 33.36 -32.22
C VAL A 42 -12.17 33.76 -32.81
N PRO A 43 -12.42 35.06 -33.06
CA PRO A 43 -13.62 35.52 -33.73
C PRO A 43 -13.65 35.09 -35.21
N ILE A 44 -14.83 35.20 -35.83
CA ILE A 44 -15.04 34.84 -37.24
C ILE A 44 -14.08 35.59 -38.19
N GLU A 45 -13.76 36.85 -37.90
CA GLU A 45 -12.86 37.67 -38.73
C GLU A 45 -11.38 37.26 -38.65
N GLY A 46 -11.04 36.31 -37.78
CA GLY A 46 -9.66 35.93 -37.53
C GLY A 46 -8.96 36.88 -36.54
N LYS A 47 -7.81 36.45 -36.04
CA LYS A 47 -7.05 37.18 -35.03
C LYS A 47 -5.58 36.78 -35.09
N THR A 48 -4.71 37.76 -34.82
CA THR A 48 -3.33 37.46 -34.42
C THR A 48 -3.25 37.50 -32.90
N GLY A 49 -2.73 36.44 -32.29
CA GLY A 49 -2.60 36.31 -30.84
C GLY A 49 -1.26 35.71 -30.45
N THR A 50 -0.81 35.99 -29.23
CA THR A 50 0.46 35.47 -28.72
C THR A 50 0.25 34.86 -27.34
N ILE A 51 0.79 33.66 -27.12
CA ILE A 51 0.84 32.99 -25.82
C ILE A 51 2.30 32.82 -25.40
N LYS A 52 2.56 32.81 -24.08
CA LYS A 52 3.91 32.57 -23.56
C LYS A 52 4.09 31.11 -23.21
N ILE A 53 5.24 30.57 -23.53
CA ILE A 53 5.70 29.23 -23.14
C ILE A 53 6.91 29.44 -22.25
N HIS A 54 6.87 28.91 -21.03
CA HIS A 54 8.00 28.92 -20.10
C HIS A 54 8.63 27.54 -20.11
N THR A 55 9.92 27.48 -20.40
CA THR A 55 10.65 26.21 -20.37
C THR A 55 12.15 26.43 -20.25
N ASN A 56 12.81 25.53 -19.51
CA ASN A 56 14.26 25.41 -19.51
C ASN A 56 14.78 24.36 -20.51
N LEU A 57 13.89 23.75 -21.32
CA LEU A 57 14.25 22.74 -22.30
C LEU A 57 14.83 23.39 -23.57
N SER A 58 15.84 22.75 -24.16
CA SER A 58 16.43 23.20 -25.44
C SER A 58 15.88 22.44 -26.65
N ASP A 59 15.19 21.34 -26.42
CA ASP A 59 14.70 20.37 -27.39
C ASP A 59 13.17 20.29 -27.46
N TRP A 60 12.46 21.27 -26.91
CA TRP A 60 11.01 21.31 -26.99
C TRP A 60 10.53 21.65 -28.41
N GLU A 61 9.36 21.15 -28.78
CA GLU A 61 8.74 21.45 -30.07
C GLU A 61 7.21 21.57 -29.98
N LEU A 62 6.65 22.27 -30.98
CA LEU A 62 5.23 22.39 -31.21
C LEU A 62 4.82 21.51 -32.38
N VAL A 63 3.97 20.51 -32.12
CA VAL A 63 3.54 19.53 -33.13
C VAL A 63 2.04 19.66 -33.38
N PRO A 64 1.58 19.91 -34.61
CA PRO A 64 0.15 19.83 -34.93
C PRO A 64 -0.30 18.36 -34.87
N LYS A 65 -1.49 18.10 -34.32
CA LYS A 65 -2.01 16.73 -34.16
C LYS A 65 -2.27 16.02 -35.49
N ILE A 66 -2.58 16.78 -36.54
CA ILE A 66 -2.75 16.30 -37.90
C ILE A 66 -1.77 17.03 -38.84
N SER A 67 -1.37 16.36 -39.91
CA SER A 67 -0.33 16.85 -40.83
C SER A 67 -0.82 17.90 -41.85
N SER A 68 -2.13 18.12 -41.97
CA SER A 68 -2.75 19.03 -42.95
C SER A 68 -4.14 19.46 -42.50
N GLY A 69 -4.62 20.63 -42.91
CA GLY A 69 -5.95 21.15 -42.55
C GLY A 69 -5.93 22.37 -41.62
N TYR A 70 -4.75 22.82 -41.18
CA TYR A 70 -4.58 24.02 -40.34
C TYR A 70 -3.97 25.21 -41.11
N ASP A 71 -4.11 25.25 -42.43
CA ASP A 71 -3.54 26.34 -43.27
C ASP A 71 -4.08 27.73 -42.89
N TRP A 72 -5.26 27.76 -42.25
CA TRP A 72 -5.92 28.93 -41.69
C TRP A 72 -5.36 29.38 -40.33
N CYS A 73 -4.59 28.56 -39.62
CA CYS A 73 -3.99 28.86 -38.31
C CYS A 73 -2.46 28.72 -38.37
N LYS A 74 -1.78 29.81 -38.72
CA LYS A 74 -0.32 29.83 -38.86
C LYS A 74 0.36 30.12 -37.52
N THR A 75 1.37 29.33 -37.16
CA THR A 75 2.12 29.49 -35.92
C THR A 75 3.55 29.97 -36.17
N SER A 76 4.06 30.85 -35.33
CA SER A 76 5.48 31.24 -35.31
C SER A 76 6.00 31.38 -33.89
N ILE A 77 7.22 30.91 -33.62
CA ILE A 77 7.85 30.97 -32.29
C ILE A 77 8.93 32.05 -32.31
N GLY A 78 8.84 32.99 -31.36
CA GLY A 78 9.88 33.98 -31.06
C GLY A 78 10.48 33.77 -29.67
N LEU A 79 11.63 34.38 -29.39
CA LEU A 79 12.28 34.41 -28.08
C LEU A 79 12.10 35.78 -27.42
N SER A 80 11.70 35.80 -26.15
CA SER A 80 11.49 37.02 -25.35
C SER A 80 12.50 37.15 -24.20
N ALA A 81 12.89 36.04 -23.57
CA ALA A 81 13.91 35.93 -22.53
C ALA A 81 14.56 34.53 -22.62
N SER A 82 15.53 34.21 -21.75
CA SER A 82 16.30 32.94 -21.82
C SER A 82 15.44 31.68 -21.69
N ASP A 83 14.29 31.77 -21.02
CA ASP A 83 13.37 30.67 -20.69
C ASP A 83 11.91 30.98 -21.10
N ILE A 84 11.67 32.11 -21.78
CA ILE A 84 10.33 32.54 -22.22
C ILE A 84 10.28 32.64 -23.74
N HIS A 85 9.44 31.79 -24.34
CA HIS A 85 9.14 31.78 -25.76
C HIS A 85 7.75 32.36 -26.04
N LEU A 86 7.64 33.10 -27.14
CA LEU A 86 6.39 33.70 -27.61
C LEU A 86 5.86 32.89 -28.80
N LEU A 87 4.83 32.09 -28.57
CA LEU A 87 4.11 31.40 -29.64
C LEU A 87 3.01 32.32 -30.17
N THR A 88 3.17 32.76 -31.41
CA THR A 88 2.20 33.63 -32.09
C THR A 88 1.36 32.83 -33.08
N PHE A 89 0.04 32.99 -32.99
CA PHE A 89 -0.94 32.48 -33.94
C PHE A 89 -1.38 33.61 -34.86
N ASN A 90 -1.43 33.34 -36.16
CA ASN A 90 -2.08 34.18 -37.15
C ASN A 90 -3.21 33.37 -37.78
N VAL A 91 -4.43 33.67 -37.35
CA VAL A 91 -5.63 32.93 -37.70
C VAL A 91 -6.43 33.72 -38.72
N ALA A 92 -6.63 33.15 -39.90
CA ALA A 92 -7.37 33.75 -41.00
C ALA A 92 -8.89 33.76 -40.73
N PRO A 93 -9.69 34.64 -41.38
CA PRO A 93 -11.14 34.62 -41.27
C PRO A 93 -11.75 33.24 -41.58
N ASN A 94 -12.82 32.89 -40.87
CA ASN A 94 -13.61 31.69 -41.11
C ASN A 94 -14.86 32.02 -41.94
N GLU A 95 -14.87 31.58 -43.20
CA GLU A 95 -16.00 31.78 -44.12
C GLU A 95 -17.01 30.61 -44.08
N GLU A 96 -16.76 29.61 -43.22
CA GLU A 96 -17.61 28.42 -43.09
C GLU A 96 -18.77 28.63 -42.10
N VAL A 97 -19.82 27.83 -42.28
CA VAL A 97 -21.03 27.90 -41.45
C VAL A 97 -20.73 27.51 -39.99
N GLY A 98 -20.00 26.41 -39.82
CA GLY A 98 -19.64 25.88 -38.50
C GLY A 98 -18.31 26.42 -37.98
N ARG A 99 -18.12 26.25 -36.67
CA ARG A 99 -16.81 26.46 -36.03
C ARG A 99 -15.75 25.50 -36.58
N ARG A 100 -14.50 25.92 -36.50
CA ARG A 100 -13.34 25.09 -36.83
C ARG A 100 -12.30 25.16 -35.73
N GLU A 101 -11.49 24.11 -35.61
CA GLU A 101 -10.49 23.99 -34.55
C GLU A 101 -9.17 23.41 -35.06
N ALA A 102 -8.08 23.81 -34.41
CA ALA A 102 -6.75 23.27 -34.63
C ALA A 102 -6.12 22.84 -33.31
N GLU A 103 -5.72 21.57 -33.22
CA GLU A 103 -5.07 20.99 -32.05
C GLU A 103 -3.57 20.87 -32.23
N PHE A 104 -2.82 21.31 -31.23
CA PHE A 104 -1.38 21.23 -31.16
C PHE A 104 -0.91 20.57 -29.86
N VAL A 105 0.31 20.06 -29.86
CA VAL A 105 0.96 19.45 -28.70
C VAL A 105 2.34 20.04 -28.52
N LEU A 106 2.61 20.58 -27.33
CA LEU A 106 3.96 20.92 -26.88
C LEU A 106 4.58 19.68 -26.23
N ARG A 107 5.79 19.33 -26.63
CA ARG A 107 6.55 18.22 -26.02
C ARG A 107 8.02 18.54 -25.90
N GLY A 108 8.68 17.95 -24.91
CA GLY A 108 10.11 18.04 -24.69
C GLY A 108 10.60 16.88 -23.82
N THR A 109 11.90 16.63 -23.79
CA THR A 109 12.45 15.51 -23.01
C THR A 109 12.26 15.71 -21.52
N GLY A 110 11.72 14.70 -20.83
CA GLY A 110 11.61 14.68 -19.36
C GLY A 110 10.40 15.42 -18.77
N VAL A 111 9.46 15.89 -19.60
CA VAL A 111 8.21 16.56 -19.16
C VAL A 111 7.00 15.93 -19.85
N GLU A 112 5.82 16.04 -19.24
CA GLU A 112 4.56 15.64 -19.89
C GLU A 112 4.24 16.54 -21.10
N SER A 113 3.61 15.95 -22.11
CA SER A 113 3.19 16.71 -23.30
C SER A 113 1.95 17.54 -22.99
N ILE A 114 1.93 18.81 -23.41
CA ILE A 114 0.82 19.74 -23.17
C ILE A 114 0.00 19.89 -24.46
N PRO A 115 -1.21 19.33 -24.55
CA PRO A 115 -2.12 19.60 -25.66
C PRO A 115 -2.77 20.97 -25.50
N PHE A 116 -2.97 21.70 -26.60
CA PHE A 116 -3.77 22.91 -26.64
C PHE A 116 -4.52 23.08 -27.96
N ARG A 117 -5.60 23.87 -27.95
CA ARG A 117 -6.55 24.04 -29.06
C ARG A 117 -6.70 25.50 -29.45
N VAL A 118 -6.76 25.78 -30.75
CA VAL A 118 -7.19 27.06 -31.32
C VAL A 118 -8.59 26.85 -31.88
N VAL A 119 -9.58 27.55 -31.34
CA VAL A 119 -11.00 27.39 -31.74
C VAL A 119 -11.49 28.68 -32.36
N GLN A 120 -12.05 28.61 -33.55
CA GLN A 120 -12.55 29.77 -34.29
C GLN A 120 -14.04 29.63 -34.61
N LEU A 121 -14.80 30.69 -34.32
CA LEU A 121 -16.22 30.80 -34.65
C LEU A 121 -16.49 30.67 -36.16
N GLY A 122 -17.62 30.08 -36.52
CA GLY A 122 -18.22 30.15 -37.86
C GLY A 122 -19.30 31.23 -37.94
N SER A 123 -20.17 31.16 -38.96
CA SER A 123 -21.31 32.09 -39.09
C SER A 123 -22.55 31.70 -38.25
N GLU A 124 -22.62 30.47 -37.72
CA GLU A 124 -23.70 30.05 -36.81
C GLU A 124 -23.60 30.71 -35.43
N PRO A 125 -24.73 31.12 -34.81
CA PRO A 125 -24.74 31.69 -33.46
C PRO A 125 -24.02 30.79 -32.44
N GLU A 126 -22.91 31.27 -31.86
CA GLU A 126 -22.11 30.52 -30.89
C GLU A 126 -21.38 31.47 -29.93
N ILE A 127 -21.12 30.97 -28.73
CA ILE A 127 -20.42 31.66 -27.64
C ILE A 127 -19.26 30.76 -27.20
N LEU A 128 -18.04 31.28 -27.26
CA LEU A 128 -16.83 30.65 -26.73
C LEU A 128 -16.33 31.41 -25.51
N VAL A 129 -15.88 30.69 -24.49
CA VAL A 129 -15.29 31.26 -23.28
C VAL A 129 -13.89 30.70 -23.11
N ASN A 130 -12.94 31.54 -22.68
CA ASN A 130 -11.56 31.09 -22.44
C ASN A 130 -11.42 30.21 -21.19
N ILE A 131 -12.44 30.17 -20.34
CA ILE A 131 -12.51 29.36 -19.13
C ILE A 131 -13.77 28.49 -19.10
N GLU A 132 -13.61 27.20 -18.84
CA GLU A 132 -14.71 26.26 -18.61
C GLU A 132 -15.12 26.22 -17.12
N SER A 133 -14.15 26.45 -16.22
CA SER A 133 -14.35 26.56 -14.78
C SER A 133 -13.28 27.44 -14.15
N LYS A 134 -13.49 27.87 -12.90
CA LYS A 134 -12.55 28.66 -12.11
C LYS A 134 -12.46 28.19 -10.67
N LEU A 135 -11.26 27.81 -10.24
CA LEU A 135 -10.92 27.54 -8.84
C LEU A 135 -10.23 28.79 -8.25
N LEU A 136 -10.64 29.21 -7.06
CA LEU A 136 -10.21 30.44 -6.41
C LEU A 136 -9.75 30.14 -4.97
N SER A 137 -8.73 30.86 -4.50
CA SER A 137 -8.30 30.75 -3.10
C SER A 137 -9.35 31.36 -2.16
N LYS A 138 -9.25 31.05 -0.86
CA LYS A 138 -10.13 31.62 0.17
C LYS A 138 -10.06 33.16 0.25
N GLU A 139 -8.97 33.76 -0.22
CA GLU A 139 -8.74 35.19 -0.12
C GLU A 139 -9.58 35.98 -1.13
N ALA A 140 -9.74 37.28 -0.87
CA ALA A 140 -10.36 38.17 -1.84
C ALA A 140 -9.46 38.28 -3.09
N GLN A 141 -10.03 38.04 -4.26
CA GLN A 141 -9.27 38.05 -5.52
C GLN A 141 -10.11 38.54 -6.70
N THR A 142 -9.45 38.82 -7.82
CA THR A 142 -10.11 39.16 -9.09
C THR A 142 -9.64 38.20 -10.17
N PHE A 143 -10.52 37.86 -11.12
CA PHE A 143 -10.12 37.13 -12.31
C PHE A 143 -10.81 37.68 -13.55
N THR A 144 -10.24 37.37 -14.71
CA THR A 144 -10.72 37.82 -16.02
C THR A 144 -11.33 36.65 -16.78
N MET A 145 -12.50 36.87 -17.36
CA MET A 145 -13.16 35.97 -18.30
C MET A 145 -13.29 36.66 -19.65
N LYS A 146 -12.87 35.99 -20.72
CA LYS A 146 -12.98 36.45 -22.11
C LYS A 146 -14.06 35.66 -22.81
N VAL A 147 -15.00 36.39 -23.41
CA VAL A 147 -16.09 35.82 -24.21
C VAL A 147 -15.89 36.23 -25.65
N THR A 148 -15.82 35.25 -26.54
CA THR A 148 -15.76 35.41 -27.99
C THR A 148 -17.07 34.89 -28.56
N ALA A 149 -17.91 35.76 -29.11
CA ALA A 149 -19.24 35.38 -29.57
C ALA A 149 -19.63 36.17 -30.82
N ASN A 150 -20.38 35.55 -31.74
CA ASN A 150 -20.96 36.21 -32.92
C ASN A 150 -22.47 36.49 -32.75
N VAL A 151 -23.02 36.24 -31.56
CA VAL A 151 -24.40 36.50 -31.15
C VAL A 151 -24.40 37.43 -29.94
N GLU A 152 -25.44 38.25 -29.77
CA GLU A 152 -25.61 39.05 -28.54
C GLU A 152 -25.91 38.15 -27.33
N TYR A 153 -25.42 38.52 -26.14
CA TYR A 153 -25.59 37.72 -24.93
C TYR A 153 -25.72 38.56 -23.65
N THR A 154 -26.12 37.88 -22.57
CA THR A 154 -26.21 38.40 -21.21
C THR A 154 -25.40 37.53 -20.25
N LEU A 155 -24.85 38.13 -19.19
CA LEU A 155 -24.17 37.40 -18.11
C LEU A 155 -25.01 37.51 -16.83
N GLN A 156 -25.12 36.41 -16.10
CA GLN A 156 -25.78 36.35 -14.81
C GLN A 156 -25.02 35.41 -13.87
N ASN A 157 -24.95 35.77 -12.60
CA ASN A 157 -24.50 34.92 -11.51
C ASN A 157 -25.38 35.21 -10.28
N GLU A 158 -25.55 34.24 -9.38
CA GLU A 158 -26.55 34.33 -8.31
C GLU A 158 -25.96 34.84 -7.00
N GLU A 159 -24.70 34.51 -6.74
CA GLU A 159 -24.08 34.73 -5.44
C GLU A 159 -23.43 36.10 -5.32
N LYS A 160 -23.70 36.78 -4.21
CA LYS A 160 -23.18 38.13 -3.94
C LYS A 160 -21.66 38.18 -3.74
N TRP A 161 -21.04 37.04 -3.44
CA TRP A 161 -19.61 36.97 -3.23
C TRP A 161 -18.81 37.01 -4.53
N LEU A 162 -19.44 36.69 -5.66
CA LEU A 162 -18.92 36.82 -7.01
C LEU A 162 -19.60 38.01 -7.69
N THR A 163 -18.85 39.07 -8.01
CA THR A 163 -19.43 40.30 -8.56
C THR A 163 -18.71 40.71 -9.83
N LEU A 164 -19.46 40.93 -10.91
CA LEU A 164 -18.93 41.54 -12.12
C LEU A 164 -18.58 43.01 -11.84
N LYS A 165 -17.30 43.39 -11.94
CA LYS A 165 -16.82 44.77 -11.68
C LYS A 165 -16.83 45.64 -12.93
N GLU A 166 -16.26 45.13 -14.01
CA GLU A 166 -16.08 45.86 -15.25
C GLU A 166 -16.39 44.94 -16.43
N GLY A 167 -17.10 45.48 -17.41
CA GLY A 167 -17.40 44.85 -18.68
C GLY A 167 -17.39 45.93 -19.77
N PRO A 168 -17.31 45.54 -21.04
CA PRO A 168 -17.20 46.52 -22.13
C PRO A 168 -18.45 47.39 -22.24
N ASP A 169 -18.27 48.68 -22.54
CA ASP A 169 -19.34 49.68 -22.75
C ASP A 169 -20.33 49.28 -23.86
N THR A 170 -19.90 48.42 -24.78
CA THR A 170 -20.72 47.78 -25.82
C THR A 170 -20.40 46.29 -25.86
N ARG A 171 -21.44 45.43 -25.78
CA ARG A 171 -21.30 43.98 -25.95
C ARG A 171 -21.11 43.67 -27.43
N GLY A 172 -19.91 43.87 -27.95
CA GLY A 172 -19.60 43.66 -29.37
C GLY A 172 -19.53 42.17 -29.73
N MET A 173 -20.02 41.83 -30.93
CA MET A 173 -20.08 40.48 -31.53
C MET A 173 -18.70 39.91 -31.93
N VAL A 174 -17.63 40.18 -31.17
CA VAL A 174 -16.25 39.77 -31.51
C VAL A 174 -15.53 39.17 -30.31
N GLU A 175 -15.02 39.99 -29.38
CA GLU A 175 -14.35 39.54 -28.16
C GLU A 175 -14.60 40.58 -27.07
N SER A 176 -14.95 40.13 -25.87
CA SER A 176 -15.27 40.98 -24.72
C SER A 176 -14.57 40.44 -23.48
N GLU A 177 -14.00 41.35 -22.68
CA GLU A 177 -13.29 41.02 -21.44
C GLU A 177 -14.13 41.43 -20.23
N TYR A 178 -14.34 40.50 -19.30
CA TYR A 178 -15.13 40.69 -18.09
C TYR A 178 -14.26 40.46 -16.86
N GLN A 179 -14.21 41.44 -15.96
CA GLN A 179 -13.48 41.30 -14.71
C GLN A 179 -14.44 40.99 -13.57
N TYR A 180 -14.26 39.83 -12.94
CA TYR A 180 -14.97 39.43 -11.74
C TYR A 180 -14.15 39.74 -10.49
N SER A 181 -14.82 40.20 -9.45
CA SER A 181 -14.30 40.38 -8.10
C SER A 181 -14.94 39.37 -7.17
N VAL A 182 -14.10 38.74 -6.36
CA VAL A 182 -14.47 37.68 -5.43
C VAL A 182 -14.13 38.16 -4.03
N THR A 183 -15.08 38.13 -3.11
CA THR A 183 -14.82 38.44 -1.70
C THR A 183 -14.07 37.31 -1.01
N ALA A 184 -13.45 37.56 0.14
CA ALA A 184 -12.85 36.48 0.93
C ALA A 184 -13.94 35.51 1.44
N ASN A 185 -13.66 34.22 1.41
CA ASN A 185 -14.48 33.20 2.03
C ASN A 185 -14.02 32.98 3.48
N ILE A 186 -14.86 33.39 4.42
CA ILE A 186 -14.64 33.20 5.87
C ILE A 186 -15.36 31.95 6.40
N GLY A 187 -16.08 31.22 5.54
CA GLY A 187 -16.80 30.00 5.90
C GLY A 187 -15.89 28.77 5.83
N LEU A 188 -16.17 27.78 6.67
CA LEU A 188 -15.42 26.50 6.72
C LEU A 188 -15.76 25.54 5.58
N SER A 189 -16.58 25.99 4.62
CA SER A 189 -16.99 25.25 3.44
C SER A 189 -16.56 25.98 2.18
N PRO A 190 -16.14 25.25 1.12
CA PRO A 190 -15.99 25.85 -0.19
C PRO A 190 -17.36 26.35 -0.67
N ARG A 191 -17.38 27.46 -1.39
CA ARG A 191 -18.61 28.04 -1.95
C ARG A 191 -18.55 28.08 -3.46
N ARG A 192 -19.71 27.92 -4.10
CA ARG A 192 -19.84 27.76 -5.54
C ARG A 192 -20.87 28.74 -6.10
N ASP A 193 -20.63 29.19 -7.32
CA ASP A 193 -21.57 29.96 -8.14
C ASP A 193 -21.37 29.56 -9.61
N ILE A 194 -22.33 29.91 -10.46
CA ILE A 194 -22.28 29.66 -11.90
C ILE A 194 -22.45 30.98 -12.62
N ILE A 195 -21.48 31.31 -13.47
CA ILE A 195 -21.65 32.41 -14.43
C ILE A 195 -22.37 31.82 -15.65
N ARG A 196 -23.62 32.25 -15.87
CA ARG A 196 -24.44 31.87 -17.01
C ARG A 196 -24.37 32.93 -18.09
N ILE A 197 -24.01 32.52 -19.30
CA ILE A 197 -23.93 33.36 -20.48
C ILE A 197 -25.03 32.90 -21.45
N ASN A 198 -26.06 33.73 -21.60
CA ASN A 198 -27.25 33.40 -22.40
C ASN A 198 -27.32 34.29 -23.64
N SER A 199 -27.49 33.71 -24.82
CA SER A 199 -27.78 34.48 -26.04
C SER A 199 -29.10 35.24 -25.91
N VAL A 200 -29.16 36.47 -26.42
CA VAL A 200 -30.40 37.27 -26.50
C VAL A 200 -31.22 36.78 -27.71
N GLU A 201 -32.51 36.47 -27.48
CA GLU A 201 -33.45 35.83 -28.42
C GLU A 201 -33.26 36.18 -29.92
N GLN A 202 -32.59 35.30 -30.68
CA GLN A 202 -32.51 35.35 -32.15
C GLN A 202 -32.58 33.95 -32.83
N SER A 203 -32.89 32.88 -32.10
CA SER A 203 -32.90 31.48 -32.57
C SER A 203 -34.00 30.66 -31.87
N ASP A 204 -34.54 29.61 -32.53
CA ASP A 204 -35.47 28.63 -31.94
C ASP A 204 -34.82 27.83 -30.77
N GLU A 205 -33.48 27.83 -30.68
CA GLU A 205 -32.68 27.26 -29.59
C GLU A 205 -31.66 28.29 -29.07
N PRO A 206 -31.77 28.78 -27.82
CA PRO A 206 -30.82 29.74 -27.24
C PRO A 206 -29.49 29.07 -26.87
N VAL A 207 -28.38 29.76 -27.15
CA VAL A 207 -27.03 29.32 -26.74
C VAL A 207 -26.83 29.67 -25.27
N VAL A 208 -26.54 28.66 -24.45
CA VAL A 208 -26.28 28.80 -23.01
C VAL A 208 -24.90 28.21 -22.69
N ILE A 209 -24.02 29.02 -22.10
CA ILE A 209 -22.75 28.56 -21.54
C ILE A 209 -22.75 28.79 -20.04
N GLU A 210 -22.34 27.77 -19.29
CA GLU A 210 -22.18 27.83 -17.84
C GLU A 210 -20.70 27.70 -17.47
N VAL A 211 -20.19 28.65 -16.69
CA VAL A 211 -18.84 28.61 -16.13
C VAL A 211 -18.95 28.42 -14.63
N ALA A 212 -18.54 27.25 -14.14
CA ALA A 212 -18.55 26.95 -12.71
C ALA A 212 -17.41 27.69 -11.99
N VAL A 213 -17.73 28.38 -10.90
CA VAL A 213 -16.76 29.08 -10.06
C VAL A 213 -16.82 28.49 -8.65
N GLU A 214 -15.68 28.00 -8.15
CA GLU A 214 -15.55 27.48 -6.78
C GLU A 214 -14.46 28.25 -6.05
N GLN A 215 -14.75 28.67 -4.81
CA GLN A 215 -13.80 29.29 -3.91
C GLN A 215 -13.54 28.41 -2.70
N GLU A 216 -12.26 28.25 -2.34
CA GLU A 216 -11.81 27.48 -1.18
C GLU A 216 -12.44 27.98 0.14
N ALA A 217 -12.50 27.06 1.11
CA ALA A 217 -12.92 27.33 2.48
C ALA A 217 -11.86 28.13 3.27
N ALA A 218 -12.30 28.78 4.35
CA ALA A 218 -11.40 29.30 5.39
C ALA A 218 -10.64 28.16 6.08
N ASN A 219 -9.43 28.45 6.57
CA ASN A 219 -8.70 27.50 7.39
C ASN A 219 -9.36 27.39 8.77
N VAL A 220 -9.23 26.22 9.40
CA VAL A 220 -9.72 26.03 10.77
C VAL A 220 -9.11 27.07 11.72
N ASP A 221 -7.84 27.42 11.53
CA ASP A 221 -7.12 28.42 12.33
C ASP A 221 -7.71 29.83 12.23
N ASP A 222 -8.34 30.17 11.09
CA ASP A 222 -8.96 31.49 10.89
C ASP A 222 -10.29 31.61 11.65
N VAL A 223 -10.92 30.47 11.97
CA VAL A 223 -12.28 30.41 12.54
C VAL A 223 -12.26 29.93 13.98
N ILE A 224 -11.30 29.10 14.35
CA ILE A 224 -11.07 28.55 15.69
C ILE A 224 -9.63 28.89 16.09
N PRO A 225 -9.41 30.04 16.74
CA PRO A 225 -8.08 30.48 17.15
C PRO A 225 -7.48 29.53 18.18
N ASP A 226 -6.14 29.43 18.17
CA ASP A 226 -5.40 28.65 19.17
C ASP A 226 -5.49 29.25 20.56
N ASP A 227 -5.56 28.37 21.55
CA ASP A 227 -5.43 28.75 22.95
C ASP A 227 -4.04 29.37 23.19
N ILE A 228 -4.01 30.43 24.00
CA ILE A 228 -2.81 31.23 24.24
C ILE A 228 -1.96 30.52 25.30
N LYS A 229 -0.77 30.03 24.89
CA LYS A 229 0.22 29.49 25.85
C LYS A 229 0.67 30.59 26.79
N VAL A 230 0.40 30.40 28.08
CA VAL A 230 0.86 31.29 29.15
C VAL A 230 2.30 30.95 29.49
N LYS A 231 3.17 31.95 29.42
CA LYS A 231 4.59 31.76 29.70
C LYS A 231 4.80 31.46 31.18
N VAL A 232 5.57 30.39 31.45
CA VAL A 232 6.07 30.03 32.77
C VAL A 232 7.51 30.55 32.88
N GLU A 233 7.79 31.45 33.82
CA GLU A 233 9.08 32.14 33.93
C GLU A 233 10.13 31.29 34.65
N SER A 234 9.72 30.49 35.64
CA SER A 234 10.66 29.67 36.39
C SER A 234 9.96 28.51 37.10
N VAL A 235 10.76 27.51 37.47
CA VAL A 235 10.36 26.37 38.28
C VAL A 235 11.34 26.17 39.43
N GLY A 236 10.81 25.97 40.63
CA GLY A 236 11.56 25.59 41.83
C GLY A 236 11.13 24.20 42.30
N MET A 237 12.10 23.33 42.63
CA MET A 237 11.82 22.05 43.29
C MET A 237 11.81 22.25 44.80
N ILE A 238 10.64 22.10 45.41
CA ILE A 238 10.43 22.23 46.85
C ILE A 238 10.67 20.90 47.57
N GLN A 239 10.27 19.80 46.94
CA GLN A 239 10.44 18.45 47.46
C GLN A 239 10.68 17.49 46.29
N GLY A 240 11.61 16.56 46.45
CA GLY A 240 11.92 15.56 45.44
C GLY A 240 13.41 15.26 45.31
N THR A 241 13.76 14.41 44.35
CA THR A 241 15.16 14.13 43.99
C THR A 241 15.34 14.18 42.49
N VAL A 242 16.55 14.45 42.03
CA VAL A 242 16.90 14.51 40.60
C VAL A 242 17.75 13.29 40.24
N TYR A 243 17.54 12.72 39.07
CA TYR A 243 18.38 11.65 38.53
C TYR A 243 19.79 12.19 38.29
N GLY A 244 20.80 11.46 38.79
CA GLY A 244 22.18 11.96 38.90
C GLY A 244 22.97 12.09 37.59
N ASP A 245 22.31 12.36 36.46
CA ASP A 245 22.92 12.53 35.14
C ASP A 245 23.33 13.97 34.82
N GLY A 246 22.96 14.92 35.68
CA GLY A 246 23.20 16.36 35.49
C GLY A 246 22.39 17.00 34.36
N LYS A 247 21.40 16.30 33.80
CA LYS A 247 20.59 16.74 32.66
C LYS A 247 19.08 16.61 32.89
N SER A 248 18.65 15.99 33.99
CA SER A 248 17.25 15.67 34.32
C SER A 248 16.64 16.59 35.39
N GLY A 249 17.05 17.86 35.47
CA GLY A 249 16.60 18.82 36.47
C GLY A 249 15.18 19.36 36.25
N PRO A 250 14.58 20.04 37.24
CA PRO A 250 13.22 20.60 37.14
C PRO A 250 13.07 21.63 36.02
N GLU A 251 14.14 22.37 35.68
CA GLU A 251 14.17 23.36 34.60
C GLU A 251 13.84 22.79 33.23
N LYS A 252 13.98 21.46 33.06
CA LYS A 252 13.58 20.75 31.85
C LYS A 252 12.08 20.72 31.63
N THR A 253 11.28 20.95 32.68
CA THR A 253 9.82 20.95 32.58
C THR A 253 9.25 22.23 31.97
N ILE A 254 10.08 23.19 31.57
CA ILE A 254 9.65 24.47 30.99
C ILE A 254 10.59 24.92 29.86
N ASP A 255 11.38 23.99 29.29
CA ASP A 255 12.39 24.34 28.26
C ASP A 255 11.85 24.26 26.83
N GLY A 256 10.60 23.84 26.66
CA GLY A 256 9.92 23.76 25.37
C GLY A 256 10.36 22.58 24.52
N ASP A 257 11.17 21.66 25.04
CA ASP A 257 11.64 20.46 24.33
C ASP A 257 11.08 19.18 24.95
N LEU A 258 10.09 18.58 24.28
CA LEU A 258 9.48 17.31 24.68
C LEU A 258 10.44 16.10 24.68
N ASN A 259 11.68 16.26 24.18
CA ASN A 259 12.72 15.25 24.25
C ASN A 259 13.62 15.39 25.49
N THR A 260 13.59 16.52 26.19
CA THR A 260 14.16 16.65 27.54
C THR A 260 13.10 16.29 28.59
N HIS A 261 13.54 16.09 29.83
CA HIS A 261 12.62 15.82 30.93
C HIS A 261 13.29 16.03 32.28
N TYR A 262 12.49 16.37 33.28
CA TYR A 262 12.81 16.05 34.66
C TYR A 262 12.71 14.54 34.85
N GLY A 263 13.67 13.97 35.56
CA GLY A 263 13.68 12.57 35.97
C GLY A 263 13.99 12.47 37.46
N SER A 264 13.11 11.82 38.22
CA SER A 264 13.33 11.68 39.66
C SER A 264 14.47 10.67 39.96
N GLY A 265 15.29 10.94 40.96
CA GLY A 265 16.30 9.99 41.44
C GLY A 265 15.69 8.73 42.07
N THR A 266 16.46 7.63 42.14
CA THR A 266 16.03 6.29 42.60
C THR A 266 15.96 6.12 44.13
N SER A 267 16.10 7.19 44.90
CA SER A 267 16.22 7.11 46.37
C SER A 267 14.92 6.62 47.04
N ALA A 268 15.06 5.66 47.96
CA ALA A 268 14.01 4.89 48.64
C ALA A 268 12.98 5.66 49.50
N LYS A 269 12.92 7.00 49.45
CA LYS A 269 11.90 7.81 50.12
C LYS A 269 10.75 8.10 49.15
N ARG A 270 9.58 7.50 49.43
CA ARG A 270 8.33 7.60 48.65
C ARG A 270 7.59 8.94 48.82
N GLU A 271 8.34 10.00 49.08
CA GLU A 271 7.75 11.32 49.24
C GLU A 271 7.30 11.85 47.87
N PRO A 272 6.15 12.53 47.78
CA PRO A 272 5.72 13.18 46.55
C PRO A 272 6.77 14.17 46.04
N ILE A 273 6.80 14.36 44.72
CA ILE A 273 7.56 15.45 44.11
C ILE A 273 6.69 16.70 44.15
N ILE A 274 7.27 17.83 44.56
CA ILE A 274 6.59 19.12 44.64
C ILE A 274 7.41 20.15 43.87
N PHE A 275 6.79 20.67 42.80
CA PHE A 275 7.31 21.76 42.00
C PHE A 275 6.45 23.01 42.18
N GLU A 276 7.09 24.16 42.22
CA GLU A 276 6.45 25.46 42.19
C GLU A 276 6.87 26.21 40.93
N TYR A 277 5.87 26.58 40.13
CA TYR A 277 6.01 27.29 38.87
C TYR A 277 5.59 28.74 39.07
N THR A 278 6.41 29.67 38.61
CA THR A 278 6.10 31.11 38.59
C THR A 278 5.67 31.49 37.18
N LEU A 279 4.51 32.13 37.06
CA LEU A 279 3.99 32.59 35.77
C LEU A 279 4.51 33.99 35.43
N GLN A 280 4.41 34.35 34.15
CA GLN A 280 4.73 35.69 33.69
C GLN A 280 3.87 36.75 34.40
N GLU A 281 4.50 37.87 34.76
CA GLU A 281 3.80 39.03 35.30
C GLU A 281 2.73 39.53 34.33
N GLY A 282 1.53 39.84 34.85
CA GLY A 282 0.40 40.26 34.03
C GLY A 282 -0.42 39.11 33.42
N THR A 283 -0.18 37.86 33.81
CA THR A 283 -1.07 36.74 33.46
C THR A 283 -2.49 37.01 33.97
N GLU A 284 -3.45 37.16 33.06
CA GLU A 284 -4.84 37.48 33.41
C GLU A 284 -5.66 36.22 33.73
N LYS A 285 -5.40 35.10 33.06
CA LYS A 285 -6.14 33.85 33.23
C LYS A 285 -5.27 32.64 32.86
N VAL A 286 -5.54 31.50 33.50
CA VAL A 286 -5.10 30.17 33.04
C VAL A 286 -6.32 29.26 33.14
N ASP A 287 -6.78 28.77 32.00
CA ASP A 287 -7.96 27.90 31.90
C ASP A 287 -7.59 26.45 32.17
N TYR A 288 -6.46 25.98 31.66
CA TYR A 288 -6.00 24.62 31.87
C TYR A 288 -4.48 24.49 31.86
N VAL A 289 -4.01 23.37 32.39
CA VAL A 289 -2.61 22.96 32.43
C VAL A 289 -2.43 21.63 31.72
N ILE A 290 -1.34 21.47 30.97
CA ILE A 290 -0.93 20.21 30.35
C ILE A 290 0.40 19.76 30.95
N LEU A 291 0.46 18.49 31.37
CA LEU A 291 1.68 17.79 31.78
C LEU A 291 2.05 16.82 30.67
N HIS A 292 3.16 17.05 29.98
CA HIS A 292 3.67 16.13 28.97
C HIS A 292 4.59 15.10 29.61
N GLN A 293 4.33 13.82 29.37
CA GLN A 293 5.27 12.76 29.75
C GLN A 293 6.40 12.69 28.73
N ARG A 294 7.51 12.05 29.14
CA ARG A 294 8.67 11.83 28.25
C ARG A 294 8.25 11.11 26.96
N LYS A 295 8.60 11.67 25.80
CA LYS A 295 8.21 11.14 24.48
C LYS A 295 8.73 9.72 24.20
N ALA A 296 9.97 9.41 24.56
CA ALA A 296 10.59 8.10 24.31
C ALA A 296 11.13 7.47 25.60
N GLY A 297 10.78 6.22 25.89
CA GLY A 297 11.26 5.50 27.09
C GLY A 297 10.39 5.71 28.34
N ILE A 298 9.15 6.18 28.16
CA ILE A 298 8.12 6.09 29.21
C ILE A 298 7.67 4.63 29.34
N THR A 299 7.50 4.19 30.58
CA THR A 299 7.19 2.81 30.97
C THR A 299 6.29 2.86 32.19
N VAL A 300 5.75 1.70 32.58
CA VAL A 300 4.98 1.57 33.82
C VAL A 300 5.80 1.91 35.08
N HIS A 301 7.12 2.05 34.97
CA HIS A 301 8.05 2.34 36.07
C HIS A 301 8.42 3.82 36.21
N ASN A 302 8.04 4.70 35.28
CA ASN A 302 8.44 6.11 35.31
C ASN A 302 7.33 7.08 34.86
N GLN A 303 6.10 6.58 34.78
CA GLN A 303 4.93 7.35 34.37
C GLN A 303 4.40 8.30 35.45
N LEU A 304 3.73 9.37 35.02
CA LEU A 304 2.84 10.15 35.87
C LEU A 304 1.56 9.36 36.10
N THR A 305 1.28 9.06 37.36
CA THR A 305 0.07 8.32 37.77
C THR A 305 -0.89 9.25 38.48
N LYS A 306 -0.46 9.91 39.56
CA LYS A 306 -1.37 10.69 40.40
C LYS A 306 -0.75 11.98 40.87
N GLY A 307 -1.56 13.04 40.92
CA GLY A 307 -1.11 14.33 41.43
C GLY A 307 -2.22 15.37 41.55
N GLU A 308 -1.86 16.50 42.13
CA GLU A 308 -2.73 17.66 42.29
C GLU A 308 -2.01 18.96 41.98
N ILE A 309 -2.80 19.95 41.58
CA ILE A 309 -2.33 21.28 41.29
C ILE A 309 -3.05 22.30 42.19
N ALA A 310 -2.27 23.19 42.78
CA ALA A 310 -2.74 24.30 43.58
C ALA A 310 -2.20 25.62 43.03
N TYR A 311 -2.85 26.75 43.31
CA TYR A 311 -2.42 28.05 42.82
C TYR A 311 -2.31 29.08 43.93
N LYS A 312 -1.63 30.19 43.59
CA LYS A 312 -1.69 31.47 44.30
C LYS A 312 -1.97 32.60 43.31
N SER A 313 -2.54 33.68 43.84
CA SER A 313 -2.74 34.95 43.13
C SER A 313 -2.57 36.12 44.11
N ALA A 314 -2.68 37.35 43.62
CA ALA A 314 -2.70 38.52 44.51
C ALA A 314 -3.86 38.49 45.53
N ALA A 315 -4.98 37.85 45.17
CA ALA A 315 -6.15 37.69 46.04
C ALA A 315 -6.13 36.40 46.87
N VAL A 316 -5.42 35.37 46.42
CA VAL A 316 -5.32 34.06 47.06
C VAL A 316 -3.87 33.80 47.45
N THR A 317 -3.53 34.19 48.69
CA THR A 317 -2.15 34.13 49.20
C THR A 317 -1.76 32.75 49.76
N GLU A 318 -2.74 31.91 50.07
CA GLU A 318 -2.57 30.52 50.51
C GLU A 318 -2.73 29.54 49.35
N TRP A 319 -2.00 28.43 49.38
CA TRP A 319 -2.09 27.41 48.33
C TRP A 319 -3.50 26.81 48.28
N THR A 320 -4.21 27.09 47.20
CA THR A 320 -5.59 26.61 46.99
C THR A 320 -5.63 25.60 45.86
N LYS A 321 -6.15 24.40 46.13
CA LYS A 321 -6.28 23.34 45.12
C LYS A 321 -7.21 23.80 43.98
N CYS A 322 -6.78 23.57 42.74
CA CYS A 322 -7.53 23.91 41.52
C CYS A 322 -7.60 22.77 40.49
N GLY A 323 -6.93 21.64 40.75
CA GLY A 323 -7.06 20.46 39.89
C GLY A 323 -6.37 19.22 40.48
N SER A 324 -6.63 18.07 39.87
CA SER A 324 -5.95 16.81 40.16
C SER A 324 -6.11 15.83 39.02
N PHE A 325 -5.21 14.84 38.96
CA PHE A 325 -5.26 13.73 38.03
C PHE A 325 -4.99 12.40 38.76
N ASP A 326 -5.57 11.32 38.24
CA ASP A 326 -5.39 9.95 38.70
C ASP A 326 -5.50 9.00 37.50
N GLU A 327 -4.35 8.71 36.91
CA GLU A 327 -4.15 7.94 35.68
C GLU A 327 -3.62 6.54 36.02
N SER A 328 -4.29 5.52 35.49
CA SER A 328 -3.92 4.11 35.66
C SER A 328 -3.18 3.51 34.46
N ILE A 329 -3.08 4.26 33.35
CA ILE A 329 -2.42 3.88 32.11
C ILE A 329 -1.42 4.94 31.68
N ILE A 330 -0.41 4.55 30.88
CA ILE A 330 0.55 5.49 30.32
C ILE A 330 -0.16 6.36 29.27
N VAL A 331 -0.26 7.67 29.54
CA VAL A 331 -0.79 8.66 28.60
C VAL A 331 0.32 9.62 28.13
N PRO A 332 0.36 10.06 26.86
CA PRO A 332 1.38 10.99 26.39
C PRO A 332 1.39 12.33 27.15
N SER A 333 0.20 12.79 27.54
CA SER A 333 0.02 13.99 28.33
C SER A 333 -1.25 13.94 29.18
N ILE A 334 -1.28 14.75 30.24
CA ILE A 334 -2.38 14.89 31.18
C ILE A 334 -2.85 16.34 31.18
N ARG A 335 -4.13 16.58 30.89
CA ARG A 335 -4.73 17.92 30.94
C ARG A 335 -5.58 18.06 32.19
N MET A 336 -5.47 19.20 32.88
CA MET A 336 -6.30 19.59 34.02
C MET A 336 -6.92 20.96 33.75
N ASP A 337 -8.24 21.06 33.69
CA ASP A 337 -8.92 22.35 33.62
C ASP A 337 -8.94 23.00 35.02
N VAL A 338 -8.25 24.14 35.16
CA VAL A 338 -8.02 24.82 36.45
C VAL A 338 -8.85 26.10 36.62
N ASN A 339 -9.21 26.76 35.50
CA ASN A 339 -10.06 27.96 35.44
C ASN A 339 -9.70 29.05 36.46
N VAL A 340 -8.42 29.42 36.53
CA VAL A 340 -7.88 30.36 37.52
C VAL A 340 -7.72 31.74 36.93
N VAL A 341 -8.20 32.76 37.64
CA VAL A 341 -8.05 34.18 37.27
C VAL A 341 -6.86 34.80 38.00
N LYS A 342 -6.02 35.52 37.26
CA LYS A 342 -4.80 36.21 37.72
C LYS A 342 -3.84 35.34 38.56
N PRO A 343 -3.54 34.08 38.17
CA PRO A 343 -2.57 33.28 38.90
C PRO A 343 -1.18 33.89 38.80
N THR A 344 -0.43 33.84 39.91
CA THR A 344 0.99 34.20 39.93
C THR A 344 1.87 32.96 40.01
N HIS A 345 1.39 31.90 40.69
CA HIS A 345 2.13 30.67 40.86
C HIS A 345 1.20 29.45 40.79
N PHE A 346 1.75 28.33 40.31
CA PHE A 346 1.18 27.00 40.49
C PHE A 346 2.11 26.12 41.30
N ARG A 347 1.55 25.23 42.11
CA ARG A 347 2.25 24.14 42.79
C ARG A 347 1.72 22.82 42.27
N LEU A 348 2.58 22.03 41.65
CA LEU A 348 2.29 20.67 41.21
C LEU A 348 2.86 19.70 42.25
N THR A 349 1.99 18.90 42.86
CA THR A 349 2.36 17.80 43.76
C THR A 349 2.01 16.49 43.09
N PHE A 350 2.98 15.61 42.85
CA PHE A 350 2.73 14.34 42.16
C PHE A 350 3.42 13.18 42.85
N GLU A 351 2.70 12.07 42.90
CA GLU A 351 3.14 10.83 43.54
C GLU A 351 4.09 10.07 42.62
N ARG A 352 4.99 9.30 43.24
CA ARG A 352 5.80 8.31 42.50
C ARG A 352 4.93 7.13 42.08
N THR A 353 5.28 6.48 40.99
CA THR A 353 4.59 5.27 40.52
C THR A 353 4.42 4.24 41.66
N PRO A 354 3.20 3.75 41.94
CA PRO A 354 2.92 2.82 43.03
C PRO A 354 3.49 1.40 42.79
N GLU A 355 3.54 0.60 43.86
CA GLU A 355 3.92 -0.83 43.82
C GLU A 355 2.97 -1.64 42.93
N PRO A 356 3.43 -2.72 42.24
CA PRO A 356 4.76 -3.35 42.31
C PRO A 356 5.80 -2.73 41.36
N ASN A 357 5.44 -1.68 40.63
CA ASN A 357 6.25 -1.13 39.55
C ASN A 357 7.43 -0.25 40.04
N GLN A 358 7.57 -0.08 41.37
CA GLN A 358 8.69 0.53 42.10
C GLN A 358 9.41 1.66 41.33
N GLY A 359 8.68 2.75 41.02
CA GLY A 359 9.09 3.64 39.95
C GLY A 359 9.61 5.02 40.33
N SER A 360 10.50 5.55 39.48
CA SER A 360 10.77 6.98 39.34
C SER A 360 9.54 7.69 38.73
N VAL A 361 9.64 8.99 38.49
CA VAL A 361 8.70 9.77 37.69
C VAL A 361 9.47 10.65 36.73
N ALA A 362 8.93 10.83 35.53
CA ALA A 362 9.47 11.72 34.53
C ALA A 362 8.39 12.69 34.02
N LEU A 363 8.74 13.97 33.93
CA LEU A 363 7.89 15.02 33.38
C LEU A 363 8.70 15.75 32.31
N ALA A 364 8.22 15.73 31.07
CA ALA A 364 8.87 16.41 29.96
C ALA A 364 8.60 17.91 30.03
N GLU A 365 7.34 18.31 30.10
CA GLU A 365 6.96 19.73 30.02
C GLU A 365 5.69 19.99 30.86
N PHE A 366 5.64 21.15 31.53
CA PHE A 366 4.51 21.73 32.23
C PHE A 366 4.08 22.99 31.48
N GLU A 367 2.87 22.98 30.93
CA GLU A 367 2.36 24.08 30.12
C GLU A 367 1.06 24.63 30.69
N CYS A 368 0.93 25.96 30.68
CA CYS A 368 -0.30 26.66 31.04
C CYS A 368 -0.93 27.27 29.79
N TYR A 369 -2.25 27.25 29.71
CA TYR A 369 -2.97 27.83 28.59
C TYR A 369 -4.18 28.65 29.04
N GLN A 370 -4.39 29.76 28.35
CA GLN A 370 -5.62 30.54 28.39
C GLN A 370 -6.41 30.22 27.12
N LYS A 371 -7.70 29.93 27.24
CA LYS A 371 -8.57 29.76 26.07
C LYS A 371 -8.63 31.05 25.27
N ALA A 372 -8.59 30.95 23.94
CA ALA A 372 -8.79 32.12 23.09
C ALA A 372 -10.16 32.77 23.33
N GLU A 373 -10.25 34.10 23.16
CA GLU A 373 -11.53 34.78 23.29
C GLU A 373 -12.54 34.23 22.27
N GLY A 374 -13.76 33.92 22.73
CA GLY A 374 -14.81 33.36 21.88
C GLY A 374 -14.77 31.85 21.66
N THR A 375 -13.89 31.09 22.35
CA THR A 375 -13.78 29.62 22.22
C THR A 375 -14.40 28.81 23.36
N ASP A 376 -15.17 29.44 24.27
CA ASP A 376 -15.99 28.76 25.28
C ASP A 376 -17.27 28.20 24.64
N PHE A 377 -17.11 27.22 23.74
CA PHE A 377 -18.22 26.54 23.08
C PHE A 377 -18.88 25.52 24.01
N ASP A 378 -20.21 25.53 24.08
CA ASP A 378 -20.99 24.59 24.87
C ASP A 378 -21.45 23.43 23.98
N LEU A 379 -20.58 22.42 23.85
CA LEU A 379 -20.85 21.24 23.05
C LEU A 379 -22.08 20.45 23.55
N ALA A 380 -22.39 20.52 24.85
CA ALA A 380 -23.57 19.86 25.40
C ALA A 380 -24.86 20.58 25.00
N ALA A 381 -24.85 21.92 24.98
CA ALA A 381 -25.93 22.72 24.44
C ALA A 381 -26.06 22.56 22.91
N ASP A 382 -24.96 22.43 22.18
CA ASP A 382 -24.99 22.23 20.73
C ASP A 382 -25.56 20.83 20.37
N ALA A 383 -25.23 19.80 21.16
CA ALA A 383 -25.66 18.42 20.91
C ALA A 383 -27.18 18.22 20.96
N VAL A 384 -27.93 19.13 21.58
CA VAL A 384 -29.40 19.02 21.67
C VAL A 384 -30.09 19.07 20.30
N TYR A 385 -29.41 19.59 19.27
CA TYR A 385 -29.94 19.71 17.90
C TYR A 385 -29.59 18.53 16.98
N PHE A 386 -28.80 17.57 17.47
CA PHE A 386 -28.29 16.43 16.69
C PHE A 386 -28.80 15.09 17.21
N GLU A 387 -28.89 14.09 16.35
CA GLU A 387 -29.28 12.72 16.71
C GLU A 387 -28.14 11.93 17.36
N ASP A 388 -26.89 12.36 17.12
CA ASP A 388 -25.69 11.75 17.66
C ASP A 388 -24.78 12.78 18.33
N ASN A 389 -23.81 12.28 19.08
CA ASN A 389 -22.83 13.06 19.84
C ASN A 389 -21.57 13.41 19.04
N VAL A 390 -21.53 13.06 17.75
CA VAL A 390 -20.46 13.43 16.81
C VAL A 390 -20.90 14.52 15.84
N PHE A 391 -22.09 15.08 16.01
CA PHE A 391 -22.63 16.18 15.24
C PHE A 391 -22.75 15.89 13.74
N SER A 392 -23.13 14.65 13.39
CA SER A 392 -23.18 14.21 11.98
C SER A 392 -24.57 14.17 11.37
N GLN A 393 -25.61 14.26 12.20
CA GLN A 393 -27.00 14.22 11.73
C GLN A 393 -27.89 15.11 12.61
N LEU A 394 -28.64 16.02 11.97
CA LEU A 394 -29.62 16.86 12.67
C LEU A 394 -30.85 16.06 13.08
N LYS A 395 -31.46 16.44 14.20
CA LYS A 395 -32.81 15.99 14.52
C LYS A 395 -33.79 16.51 13.46
N PRO A 396 -34.86 15.76 13.12
CA PRO A 396 -35.86 16.20 12.15
C PRO A 396 -36.59 17.50 12.54
N THR A 397 -36.53 17.87 13.82
CA THR A 397 -37.16 19.07 14.38
C THR A 397 -36.25 20.30 14.37
N THR A 398 -34.97 20.17 14.01
CA THR A 398 -34.01 21.29 14.03
C THR A 398 -34.32 22.28 12.92
N THR A 399 -34.41 23.57 13.27
CA THR A 399 -34.75 24.65 12.34
C THR A 399 -33.58 25.61 12.11
N GLN A 400 -33.69 26.47 11.09
CA GLN A 400 -32.73 27.55 10.85
C GLN A 400 -32.50 28.45 12.09
N ALA A 401 -33.56 28.70 12.88
CA ALA A 401 -33.46 29.50 14.09
C ALA A 401 -32.71 28.79 15.22
N ASP A 402 -32.65 27.45 15.18
CA ASP A 402 -31.89 26.65 16.13
C ASP A 402 -30.41 26.59 15.76
N ILE A 403 -30.09 26.49 14.47
CA ILE A 403 -28.71 26.50 13.97
C ILE A 403 -27.96 27.77 14.42
N VAL A 404 -28.62 28.92 14.41
CA VAL A 404 -28.01 30.20 14.87
C VAL A 404 -27.61 30.15 16.36
N LYS A 405 -28.23 29.28 17.16
CA LYS A 405 -27.90 29.11 18.59
C LYS A 405 -26.69 28.20 18.83
N ILE A 406 -26.26 27.44 17.82
CA ILE A 406 -25.08 26.57 17.93
C ILE A 406 -23.86 27.46 18.16
N THR A 407 -23.16 27.20 19.25
CA THR A 407 -22.07 28.04 19.74
C THR A 407 -20.78 27.76 18.96
N HIS A 408 -20.47 26.49 18.71
CA HIS A 408 -19.26 26.10 17.99
C HIS A 408 -19.37 26.43 16.48
N PRO A 409 -18.47 27.24 15.90
CA PRO A 409 -18.61 27.74 14.54
C PRO A 409 -18.58 26.63 13.48
N MET A 410 -17.73 25.61 13.67
CA MET A 410 -17.68 24.45 12.77
C MET A 410 -18.94 23.59 12.83
N ILE A 411 -19.44 23.28 14.02
CA ILE A 411 -20.70 22.53 14.20
C ILE A 411 -21.86 23.31 13.59
N ARG A 412 -21.89 24.64 13.77
CA ARG A 412 -22.91 25.51 13.18
C ARG A 412 -22.87 25.48 11.65
N ALA A 413 -21.69 25.56 11.05
CA ALA A 413 -21.52 25.47 9.61
C ALA A 413 -21.98 24.09 9.08
N ILE A 414 -21.56 23.01 9.73
CA ILE A 414 -21.99 21.65 9.38
C ILE A 414 -23.50 21.50 9.54
N ALA A 415 -24.10 22.01 10.62
CA ALA A 415 -25.53 22.00 10.82
C ALA A 415 -26.27 22.72 9.69
N GLN A 416 -25.76 23.86 9.22
CA GLN A 416 -26.32 24.57 8.08
C GLN A 416 -26.32 23.68 6.83
N GLU A 417 -25.17 23.08 6.50
CA GLU A 417 -25.05 22.21 5.32
C GLU A 417 -25.84 20.90 5.44
N LEU A 418 -26.01 20.37 6.66
CA LEU A 418 -26.89 19.23 6.91
C LEU A 418 -28.37 19.61 6.70
N LEU A 419 -28.78 20.82 7.12
CA LEU A 419 -30.13 21.32 6.85
C LEU A 419 -30.37 21.52 5.35
N ASP A 420 -29.37 22.00 4.64
CA ASP A 420 -29.40 22.27 3.20
C ASP A 420 -29.16 21.01 2.35
N ASN A 421 -28.84 19.87 2.97
CA ASN A 421 -28.44 18.60 2.34
C ASN A 421 -27.22 18.71 1.39
N THR A 422 -26.26 19.55 1.74
CA THR A 422 -25.03 19.80 0.96
C THR A 422 -23.77 19.22 1.61
N TYR A 423 -23.83 18.76 2.87
CA TYR A 423 -22.68 18.18 3.56
C TYR A 423 -22.36 16.75 3.07
N PRO A 424 -21.19 16.50 2.45
CA PRO A 424 -20.80 15.15 2.06
C PRO A 424 -20.34 14.36 3.29
N SER A 425 -21.11 13.32 3.65
CA SER A 425 -20.89 12.57 4.90
C SER A 425 -20.18 11.24 4.70
N GLU A 426 -20.16 10.67 3.50
CA GLU A 426 -19.76 9.26 3.24
C GLU A 426 -18.38 8.89 3.81
N PHE A 427 -17.36 9.73 3.60
CA PHE A 427 -16.01 9.48 4.13
C PHE A 427 -15.68 10.31 5.37
N ARG A 428 -16.36 11.45 5.56
CA ARG A 428 -16.17 12.32 6.73
C ARG A 428 -16.78 11.74 8.00
N VAL A 429 -17.86 10.97 7.88
CA VAL A 429 -18.61 10.39 9.01
C VAL A 429 -18.72 8.89 8.80
N ARG A 430 -18.03 8.10 9.61
CA ARG A 430 -18.04 6.64 9.48
C ARG A 430 -18.06 5.93 10.82
N THR A 431 -18.64 4.74 10.83
CA THR A 431 -18.66 3.84 11.98
C THR A 431 -17.64 2.73 11.79
N TYR A 432 -16.67 2.67 12.69
CA TYR A 432 -15.56 1.73 12.63
C TYR A 432 -15.77 0.56 13.57
N GLN A 433 -15.63 -0.64 13.03
CA GLN A 433 -15.68 -1.88 13.80
C GLN A 433 -14.31 -2.18 14.39
N SER A 434 -14.28 -2.75 15.60
CA SER A 434 -13.05 -3.32 16.13
C SER A 434 -12.64 -4.54 15.31
N CYS A 435 -11.34 -4.80 15.25
CA CYS A 435 -10.79 -6.06 14.78
C CYS A 435 -9.67 -6.52 15.70
N LYS A 436 -9.34 -7.81 15.68
CA LYS A 436 -8.20 -8.31 16.43
C LYS A 436 -6.92 -7.62 15.95
N ASN A 437 -6.02 -7.32 16.89
CA ASN A 437 -4.75 -6.68 16.59
C ASN A 437 -3.98 -7.48 15.50
N PRO A 438 -3.62 -6.87 14.35
CA PRO A 438 -2.95 -7.55 13.24
C PRO A 438 -1.63 -8.24 13.63
N VAL A 439 -0.95 -7.75 14.67
CA VAL A 439 0.26 -8.38 15.23
C VAL A 439 -0.10 -9.67 15.95
N THR A 440 -1.08 -9.62 16.86
CA THR A 440 -1.55 -10.78 17.63
C THR A 440 -2.16 -11.86 16.73
N VAL A 441 -2.79 -11.48 15.61
CA VAL A 441 -3.23 -12.41 14.57
C VAL A 441 -2.05 -13.16 13.96
N GLY A 442 -1.01 -12.43 13.53
CA GLY A 442 0.19 -13.02 12.94
C GLY A 442 0.92 -13.94 13.92
N GLU A 443 1.08 -13.51 15.19
CA GLU A 443 1.69 -14.30 16.26
C GLU A 443 0.92 -15.60 16.54
N GLY A 444 -0.41 -15.51 16.65
CA GLY A 444 -1.27 -16.66 16.92
C GLY A 444 -1.27 -17.71 15.80
N LEU A 445 -1.03 -17.29 14.56
CA LEU A 445 -0.91 -18.17 13.40
C LEU A 445 0.55 -18.48 13.02
N THR A 446 1.54 -17.89 13.72
CA THR A 446 2.98 -18.03 13.46
C THR A 446 3.43 -17.57 12.06
N ILE A 447 2.81 -16.51 11.55
CA ILE A 447 3.01 -15.94 10.21
C ILE A 447 3.28 -14.43 10.28
N GLY A 448 3.39 -13.78 9.11
CA GLY A 448 3.53 -12.32 9.02
C GLY A 448 2.30 -11.58 9.55
N LYS A 449 2.46 -10.29 9.90
CA LYS A 449 1.36 -9.44 10.37
C LYS A 449 0.32 -9.26 9.28
N ARG A 450 -0.90 -8.90 9.67
CA ARG A 450 -1.97 -8.49 8.74
C ARG A 450 -2.01 -6.97 8.57
N SER A 451 -2.88 -6.50 7.66
CA SER A 451 -3.02 -5.08 7.40
C SER A 451 -3.27 -4.29 8.68
N ILE A 452 -2.40 -3.31 8.94
CA ILE A 452 -2.61 -2.28 9.97
C ILE A 452 -3.45 -1.10 9.46
N CYS A 453 -3.90 -1.19 8.21
CA CYS A 453 -4.60 -0.17 7.44
C CYS A 453 -6.01 -0.62 7.02
N ASP A 454 -6.54 -1.69 7.62
CA ASP A 454 -7.75 -2.37 7.14
C ASP A 454 -9.07 -1.58 7.34
N ASN A 455 -8.99 -0.49 8.10
CA ASN A 455 -10.06 0.48 8.35
C ASN A 455 -9.63 1.87 7.78
N PRO A 456 -9.54 2.03 6.45
CA PRO A 456 -9.23 3.33 5.85
C PRO A 456 -10.30 4.35 6.22
N THR A 457 -9.96 5.63 6.30
CA THR A 457 -10.96 6.69 6.49
C THR A 457 -11.58 7.11 5.16
N GLY A 458 -10.82 7.02 4.06
CA GLY A 458 -11.14 7.66 2.79
C GLY A 458 -10.79 9.15 2.76
N LEU A 459 -9.97 9.60 3.71
CA LEU A 459 -9.56 11.00 3.84
C LEU A 459 -8.05 11.14 3.65
N PHE A 460 -7.65 12.16 2.90
CA PHE A 460 -6.27 12.61 2.77
C PHE A 460 -6.01 13.73 3.78
N PHE A 461 -4.98 13.56 4.59
CA PHE A 461 -4.49 14.55 5.53
C PHE A 461 -3.31 15.27 4.91
N GLU A 462 -3.27 16.59 5.09
CA GLU A 462 -2.19 17.46 4.63
C GLU A 462 -1.27 17.73 5.82
N LYS A 463 0.04 17.76 5.59
CA LYS A 463 1.02 18.15 6.60
C LYS A 463 0.75 19.57 7.10
N ASP A 464 0.99 19.79 8.39
CA ASP A 464 0.87 21.05 9.12
C ASP A 464 -0.55 21.66 9.12
N LYS A 465 -1.58 20.84 8.81
CA LYS A 465 -2.99 21.26 8.81
C LYS A 465 -3.70 20.85 10.09
N LYS A 466 -4.54 21.76 10.61
CA LYS A 466 -5.42 21.51 11.75
C LYS A 466 -6.71 20.80 11.31
N TYR A 467 -7.07 19.74 12.02
CA TYR A 467 -8.32 19.00 11.84
C TYR A 467 -9.10 18.90 13.16
N ILE A 468 -10.42 18.97 13.06
CA ILE A 468 -11.34 18.70 14.16
C ILE A 468 -11.99 17.34 13.92
N ILE A 469 -11.92 16.48 14.92
CA ILE A 469 -12.42 15.11 14.87
C ILE A 469 -13.29 14.84 16.09
N PHE A 470 -14.55 14.48 15.85
CA PHE A 470 -15.43 13.97 16.90
C PHE A 470 -15.39 12.45 16.92
N VAL A 471 -15.23 11.86 18.10
CA VAL A 471 -15.32 10.42 18.32
C VAL A 471 -16.49 10.15 19.25
N GLY A 472 -17.33 9.19 18.89
CA GLY A 472 -18.49 8.80 19.67
C GLY A 472 -18.14 8.20 21.03
N ASP A 473 -19.10 8.23 21.96
CA ASP A 473 -18.89 7.84 23.35
C ASP A 473 -18.89 6.32 23.54
N GLU A 474 -19.25 5.58 22.48
CA GLU A 474 -19.19 4.13 22.41
C GLU A 474 -17.77 3.59 22.60
N ILE A 475 -16.74 4.41 22.37
CA ILE A 475 -15.34 4.02 22.58
C ILE A 475 -15.02 3.74 24.06
N GLY A 476 -15.70 4.42 25.00
CA GLY A 476 -15.43 4.30 26.43
C GLY A 476 -13.94 4.49 26.79
N ASP A 477 -13.35 3.50 27.46
CA ASP A 477 -11.94 3.47 27.89
C ASP A 477 -10.99 2.83 26.86
N LYS A 478 -11.52 2.37 25.72
CA LYS A 478 -10.76 1.66 24.70
C LYS A 478 -9.82 2.61 23.95
N THR A 479 -8.82 2.03 23.30
CA THR A 479 -7.86 2.81 22.51
C THR A 479 -8.32 2.89 21.05
N LEU A 480 -8.38 4.12 20.54
CA LEU A 480 -8.62 4.43 19.14
C LEU A 480 -7.47 5.31 18.63
N ASN A 481 -6.82 4.92 17.54
CA ASN A 481 -5.80 5.76 16.93
C ASN A 481 -6.17 6.11 15.48
N LEU A 482 -5.89 7.34 15.09
CA LEU A 482 -5.76 7.73 13.70
C LEU A 482 -4.31 7.49 13.27
N TYR A 483 -4.12 6.57 12.33
CA TYR A 483 -2.85 6.32 11.66
C TYR A 483 -2.87 7.02 10.30
N ILE A 484 -1.92 7.90 10.05
CA ILE A 484 -1.78 8.61 8.77
C ILE A 484 -0.51 8.07 8.11
N LYS A 485 -0.63 7.62 6.87
CA LYS A 485 0.49 7.08 6.10
C LYS A 485 0.55 7.73 4.73
N ASP A 486 1.70 8.31 4.43
CA ASP A 486 2.08 8.65 3.07
C ASP A 486 2.72 7.42 2.41
N TRP A 487 2.06 6.89 1.39
CA TRP A 487 2.52 5.73 0.62
C TRP A 487 3.36 6.14 -0.62
N ARG A 488 3.54 7.44 -0.86
CA ARG A 488 4.42 7.97 -1.91
C ARG A 488 5.90 7.73 -1.56
N GLU A 489 6.78 7.96 -2.53
CA GLU A 489 8.22 7.76 -2.35
C GLU A 489 8.75 8.66 -1.24
N GLY A 490 9.51 8.09 -0.30
CA GLY A 490 10.01 8.83 0.86
C GLY A 490 8.93 9.23 1.89
N GLY A 491 7.68 8.76 1.73
CA GLY A 491 6.56 9.14 2.58
C GLY A 491 6.69 8.69 4.04
N GLU A 492 6.37 9.59 4.96
CA GLU A 492 6.41 9.36 6.41
C GLU A 492 5.08 8.78 6.94
N ASN A 493 4.96 8.67 8.27
CA ASN A 493 3.72 8.28 8.94
C ASN A 493 3.60 8.91 10.33
N GLN A 494 2.36 9.02 10.81
CA GLN A 494 2.03 9.56 12.12
C GLN A 494 0.92 8.72 12.76
N THR A 495 1.00 8.49 14.07
CA THR A 495 -0.09 7.88 14.84
C THR A 495 -0.54 8.86 15.90
N ILE A 496 -1.85 9.13 15.95
CA ILE A 496 -2.46 10.06 16.90
C ILE A 496 -3.54 9.30 17.68
N ARG A 497 -3.45 9.32 19.01
CA ARG A 497 -4.51 8.75 19.86
C ARG A 497 -5.70 9.69 19.89
N LEU A 498 -6.89 9.17 19.59
CA LEU A 498 -8.15 9.90 19.69
C LEU A 498 -8.86 9.53 21.00
N LYS A 499 -9.59 10.48 21.57
CA LYS A 499 -10.43 10.32 22.75
C LYS A 499 -11.89 10.56 22.38
N SER A 500 -12.80 10.09 23.23
CA SER A 500 -14.22 10.43 23.15
C SER A 500 -14.44 11.94 23.06
N GLY A 501 -15.42 12.38 22.27
CA GLY A 501 -15.75 13.78 22.06
C GLY A 501 -14.82 14.49 21.08
N LEU A 502 -14.60 15.80 21.30
CA LEU A 502 -13.84 16.68 20.41
C LEU A 502 -12.33 16.44 20.53
N ASN A 503 -11.67 16.21 19.39
CA ASN A 503 -10.23 16.16 19.25
C ASN A 503 -9.79 17.24 18.25
N THR A 504 -8.88 18.10 18.66
CA THR A 504 -8.17 19.03 17.75
C THR A 504 -6.78 18.48 17.51
N ILE A 505 -6.46 18.19 16.25
CA ILE A 505 -5.16 17.61 15.88
C ILE A 505 -4.47 18.50 14.84
N ILE A 506 -3.14 18.52 14.89
CA ILE A 506 -2.31 19.06 13.82
C ILE A 506 -1.48 17.89 13.27
N THR A 507 -1.58 17.66 11.98
CA THR A 507 -0.89 16.57 11.30
C THR A 507 0.53 17.00 10.94
N THR A 508 1.51 16.11 11.12
CA THR A 508 2.92 16.39 10.79
C THR A 508 3.37 15.69 9.51
N VAL A 509 2.47 14.92 8.90
CA VAL A 509 2.70 14.14 7.69
C VAL A 509 1.51 14.30 6.75
N ASP A 510 1.77 14.23 5.45
CA ASP A 510 0.73 14.02 4.46
C ASP A 510 0.25 12.56 4.49
N GLY A 511 -0.89 12.29 3.87
CA GLY A 511 -1.25 10.94 3.43
C GLY A 511 -2.65 10.49 3.82
N THR A 512 -2.94 9.25 3.49
CA THR A 512 -4.25 8.61 3.76
C THR A 512 -4.38 8.25 5.24
N GLY A 513 -5.56 8.49 5.83
CA GLY A 513 -5.86 8.13 7.21
C GLY A 513 -6.49 6.74 7.37
N TYR A 514 -6.24 6.12 8.52
CA TYR A 514 -6.76 4.80 8.92
C TYR A 514 -7.13 4.81 10.40
N ILE A 515 -8.25 4.19 10.77
CA ILE A 515 -8.65 4.02 12.16
C ILE A 515 -8.17 2.67 12.69
N GLN A 516 -7.20 2.72 13.61
CA GLN A 516 -6.71 1.55 14.31
C GLN A 516 -7.55 1.34 15.57
N TYR A 517 -8.59 0.53 15.43
CA TYR A 517 -9.46 0.09 16.54
C TYR A 517 -9.25 -1.40 16.80
N TRP A 518 -8.30 -1.71 17.69
CA TRP A 518 -7.83 -3.08 17.87
C TRP A 518 -8.15 -3.66 19.25
N THR A 519 -8.41 -4.97 19.26
CA THR A 519 -8.66 -5.78 20.45
C THR A 519 -7.67 -6.95 20.54
N ASP A 520 -7.47 -7.48 21.74
CA ASP A 520 -6.60 -8.65 21.94
C ASP A 520 -7.23 -9.97 21.42
N MET A 521 -8.56 -10.01 21.41
CA MET A 521 -9.38 -11.16 20.99
C MET A 521 -10.20 -10.78 19.75
N GLU A 522 -10.65 -11.77 18.99
CA GLU A 522 -11.60 -11.56 17.89
C GLU A 522 -13.01 -11.36 18.47
N VAL A 523 -13.24 -10.17 19.04
CA VAL A 523 -14.51 -9.77 19.64
C VAL A 523 -14.99 -8.47 19.02
N TYR A 524 -16.32 -8.35 18.88
CA TYR A 524 -16.97 -7.12 18.50
C TYR A 524 -17.13 -6.25 19.73
N GLU A 525 -16.23 -5.28 19.90
CA GLU A 525 -16.50 -4.14 20.76
C GLU A 525 -17.53 -3.23 20.07
N PRO A 526 -18.24 -2.36 20.81
CA PRO A 526 -19.17 -1.40 20.23
C PRO A 526 -18.51 -0.63 19.08
N ALA A 527 -19.17 -0.60 17.93
CA ALA A 527 -18.65 0.13 16.79
C ALA A 527 -18.64 1.64 17.09
N VAL A 528 -17.56 2.32 16.72
CA VAL A 528 -17.34 3.72 17.11
C VAL A 528 -17.58 4.63 15.92
N LYS A 529 -18.48 5.59 16.07
CA LYS A 529 -18.71 6.63 15.05
C LYS A 529 -17.60 7.68 15.17
N VAL A 530 -16.99 8.04 14.05
CA VAL A 530 -15.95 9.07 13.95
C VAL A 530 -16.35 10.05 12.86
N HIS A 531 -16.28 11.34 13.18
CA HIS A 531 -16.57 12.44 12.27
C HIS A 531 -15.35 13.35 12.14
N VAL A 532 -14.68 13.30 11.00
CA VAL A 532 -13.59 14.21 10.63
C VAL A 532 -14.20 15.39 9.86
N CYS A 533 -14.31 16.53 10.53
CA CYS A 533 -14.99 17.69 9.97
C CYS A 533 -14.20 18.26 8.79
N TYR A 534 -14.85 18.37 7.62
CA TYR A 534 -14.28 18.92 6.39
C TYR A 534 -12.96 18.25 5.94
N GLY A 535 -12.79 16.95 6.24
CA GLY A 535 -11.66 16.18 5.75
C GLY A 535 -11.62 16.13 4.21
N ASN A 536 -10.42 16.06 3.62
CA ASN A 536 -10.27 15.96 2.18
C ASN A 536 -10.62 14.54 1.70
N GLU A 537 -11.76 14.38 1.06
CA GLU A 537 -12.26 13.06 0.64
C GLU A 537 -11.53 12.57 -0.60
N ILE A 538 -10.59 11.64 -0.41
CA ILE A 538 -9.94 10.89 -1.50
C ILE A 538 -10.70 9.58 -1.80
N GLY A 539 -11.48 9.09 -0.84
CA GLY A 539 -12.30 7.87 -0.94
C GLY A 539 -11.53 6.58 -0.71
N PHE A 540 -12.26 5.46 -0.78
CA PHE A 540 -11.75 4.08 -0.90
C PHE A 540 -12.89 3.18 -1.39
N TRP A 541 -12.58 2.03 -1.98
CA TRP A 541 -13.59 1.03 -2.38
C TRP A 541 -13.54 -0.20 -1.46
N ASP A 542 -14.67 -0.68 -0.93
CA ASP A 542 -14.71 -1.90 -0.08
C ASP A 542 -15.92 -2.78 -0.40
N VAL A 543 -15.64 -4.02 -0.79
CA VAL A 543 -16.68 -5.03 -1.04
C VAL A 543 -17.51 -5.34 0.20
N ARG A 544 -16.92 -5.32 1.40
CA ARG A 544 -17.61 -5.58 2.67
C ARG A 544 -18.53 -4.43 3.08
N ALA A 545 -18.32 -3.25 2.53
CA ALA A 545 -19.22 -2.11 2.65
C ALA A 545 -20.37 -2.15 1.61
N GLY A 546 -20.36 -3.12 0.69
CA GLY A 546 -21.35 -3.26 -0.38
C GLY A 546 -21.09 -2.36 -1.59
N HIS A 547 -19.90 -1.79 -1.73
CA HIS A 547 -19.58 -0.96 -2.89
C HIS A 547 -19.61 -1.78 -4.19
N THR A 548 -20.10 -1.16 -5.26
CA THR A 548 -20.22 -1.72 -6.61
C THR A 548 -19.21 -1.10 -7.58
N ASN A 549 -19.18 -1.56 -8.84
CA ASN A 549 -18.41 -0.89 -9.90
C ASN A 549 -18.93 0.53 -10.22
N GLU A 550 -20.21 0.82 -9.96
CA GLU A 550 -20.73 2.19 -10.13
C GLU A 550 -20.24 3.10 -9.00
N ASP A 551 -20.18 2.59 -7.76
CA ASP A 551 -19.53 3.29 -6.66
C ASP A 551 -18.06 3.53 -6.94
N TRP A 552 -17.37 2.56 -7.54
CA TRP A 552 -15.97 2.71 -7.93
C TRP A 552 -15.74 3.89 -8.86
N LYS A 553 -16.51 4.02 -9.95
CA LYS A 553 -16.39 5.15 -10.88
C LYS A 553 -16.60 6.48 -10.17
N ARG A 554 -17.61 6.56 -9.29
CA ARG A 554 -17.89 7.75 -8.47
C ARG A 554 -16.72 8.07 -7.52
N ILE A 555 -16.19 7.07 -6.83
CA ILE A 555 -15.07 7.20 -5.88
C ILE A 555 -13.78 7.60 -6.61
N LEU A 556 -13.49 7.00 -7.76
CA LEU A 556 -12.31 7.34 -8.55
C LEU A 556 -12.40 8.78 -9.08
N ASN A 557 -13.58 9.22 -9.51
CA ASN A 557 -13.82 10.62 -9.87
C ASN A 557 -13.64 11.57 -8.68
N LEU A 558 -14.16 11.20 -7.50
CA LEU A 558 -13.94 11.96 -6.26
C LEU A 558 -12.44 12.08 -5.95
N ALA A 559 -11.70 10.99 -6.07
CA ALA A 559 -10.24 10.97 -5.88
C ALA A 559 -9.55 11.93 -6.86
N ASN A 560 -9.91 11.90 -8.15
CA ASN A 560 -9.35 12.80 -9.16
C ASN A 560 -9.57 14.28 -8.81
N ILE A 561 -10.78 14.65 -8.37
CA ILE A 561 -11.11 16.02 -7.94
C ILE A 561 -10.28 16.42 -6.71
N CYS A 562 -10.17 15.53 -5.71
CA CYS A 562 -9.37 15.77 -4.51
C CYS A 562 -7.89 16.00 -4.85
N VAL A 563 -7.33 15.13 -5.69
CA VAL A 563 -5.93 15.19 -6.14
C VAL A 563 -5.63 16.46 -6.91
N GLN A 564 -6.52 16.85 -7.83
CA GLN A 564 -6.37 18.09 -8.60
C GLN A 564 -6.43 19.32 -7.69
N ARG A 565 -7.42 19.37 -6.77
CA ARG A 565 -7.59 20.49 -5.84
C ARG A 565 -6.38 20.67 -4.94
N LEU A 566 -5.84 19.57 -4.40
CA LEU A 566 -4.71 19.59 -3.48
C LEU A 566 -3.35 19.57 -4.19
N ASN A 567 -3.32 19.45 -5.51
CA ASN A 567 -2.11 19.33 -6.33
C ASN A 567 -1.16 18.19 -5.84
N VAL A 568 -1.72 17.02 -5.51
CA VAL A 568 -0.98 15.89 -4.93
C VAL A 568 -0.48 14.96 -6.02
N THR A 569 0.82 15.00 -6.33
CA THR A 569 1.41 14.04 -7.28
C THR A 569 1.47 12.63 -6.68
N ASN A 570 1.25 11.62 -7.53
CA ASN A 570 1.26 10.20 -7.16
C ASN A 570 0.36 9.85 -5.96
N ALA A 571 -0.77 10.54 -5.79
CA ALA A 571 -1.73 10.25 -4.74
C ALA A 571 -2.16 8.78 -4.75
N MET A 572 -2.27 8.20 -3.57
CA MET A 572 -2.50 6.76 -3.37
C MET A 572 -3.92 6.54 -2.83
N LEU A 573 -4.57 5.47 -3.31
CA LEU A 573 -5.96 5.12 -3.02
C LEU A 573 -6.08 3.65 -2.63
N ASP A 574 -6.99 3.36 -1.70
CA ASP A 574 -7.26 2.02 -1.18
C ASP A 574 -8.43 1.34 -1.90
N VAL A 575 -8.26 0.05 -2.19
CA VAL A 575 -9.32 -0.86 -2.64
C VAL A 575 -9.27 -2.16 -1.83
N LEU A 576 -10.42 -2.58 -1.30
CA LEU A 576 -10.53 -3.63 -0.30
C LEU A 576 -11.47 -4.74 -0.77
N GLY A 577 -10.92 -5.93 -0.93
CA GLY A 577 -11.65 -7.17 -1.22
C GLY A 577 -12.15 -7.83 0.06
N GLU A 578 -12.46 -9.11 -0.02
CA GLU A 578 -12.84 -9.94 1.13
C GLU A 578 -11.65 -10.41 1.94
N ARG A 579 -10.44 -10.45 1.37
CA ARG A 579 -9.23 -10.98 2.02
C ARG A 579 -8.00 -10.15 1.74
N VAL A 580 -7.98 -9.37 0.66
CA VAL A 580 -6.86 -8.54 0.25
C VAL A 580 -7.24 -7.06 0.27
N GLN A 581 -6.35 -6.22 0.78
CA GLN A 581 -6.36 -4.76 0.59
C GLN A 581 -5.21 -4.41 -0.35
N LEU A 582 -5.51 -3.64 -1.39
CA LEU A 582 -4.51 -3.09 -2.31
C LEU A 582 -4.46 -1.57 -2.19
N ILE A 583 -3.25 -1.02 -2.28
CA ILE A 583 -3.01 0.42 -2.32
C ILE A 583 -2.18 0.74 -3.55
N ASN A 584 -2.70 1.62 -4.40
CA ASN A 584 -2.03 2.02 -5.63
C ASN A 584 -2.32 3.49 -5.98
N THR A 585 -1.60 4.04 -6.97
CA THR A 585 -1.80 5.43 -7.39
C THR A 585 -3.16 5.61 -8.06
N VAL A 586 -3.79 6.76 -7.83
CA VAL A 586 -5.03 7.17 -8.54
C VAL A 586 -4.82 7.11 -10.06
N ASN A 587 -3.64 7.50 -10.55
CA ASN A 587 -3.30 7.42 -11.97
C ASN A 587 -3.28 5.97 -12.51
N ALA A 588 -2.71 5.03 -11.75
CA ALA A 588 -2.71 3.61 -12.14
C ALA A 588 -4.13 3.05 -12.23
N PHE A 589 -5.00 3.42 -11.29
CA PHE A 589 -6.41 3.06 -11.34
C PHE A 589 -7.11 3.64 -12.57
N ASN A 590 -6.96 4.94 -12.87
CA ASN A 590 -7.49 5.54 -14.09
C ASN A 590 -7.00 4.84 -15.37
N THR A 591 -5.74 4.38 -15.38
CA THR A 591 -5.11 3.79 -16.57
C THR A 591 -5.53 2.34 -16.80
N TYR A 592 -5.51 1.51 -15.75
CA TYR A 592 -5.62 0.06 -15.88
C TYR A 592 -6.94 -0.51 -15.37
N CYS A 593 -7.65 0.20 -14.49
CA CYS A 593 -8.91 -0.27 -13.90
C CYS A 593 -9.91 0.88 -13.66
N PRO A 594 -10.34 1.62 -14.71
CA PRO A 594 -11.30 2.70 -14.54
C PRO A 594 -12.73 2.20 -14.20
N ASP A 595 -13.08 0.98 -14.61
CA ASP A 595 -14.49 0.54 -14.63
C ASP A 595 -14.81 -0.71 -13.78
N ASP A 596 -13.88 -1.68 -13.67
CA ASP A 596 -14.19 -3.03 -13.16
C ASP A 596 -13.30 -3.47 -12.00
N ILE A 597 -13.33 -2.69 -10.91
CA ILE A 597 -12.54 -3.00 -9.71
C ILE A 597 -12.97 -4.30 -9.03
N MET A 598 -14.25 -4.66 -9.12
CA MET A 598 -14.77 -5.91 -8.55
C MET A 598 -14.07 -7.14 -9.13
N SER A 599 -13.91 -7.21 -10.45
CA SER A 599 -13.16 -8.32 -11.08
C SER A 599 -11.71 -8.37 -10.62
N ILE A 600 -11.05 -7.22 -10.47
CA ILE A 600 -9.67 -7.12 -9.99
C ILE A 600 -9.53 -7.66 -8.58
N MET A 601 -10.36 -7.19 -7.66
CA MET A 601 -10.33 -7.63 -6.26
C MET A 601 -10.72 -9.10 -6.11
N ASN A 602 -11.71 -9.58 -6.87
CA ASN A 602 -12.09 -11.00 -6.85
C ASN A 602 -10.93 -11.93 -7.20
N MET A 603 -10.05 -11.57 -8.16
CA MET A 603 -8.89 -12.41 -8.50
C MET A 603 -7.82 -12.41 -7.40
N HIS A 604 -7.59 -11.28 -6.76
CA HIS A 604 -6.62 -11.19 -5.65
C HIS A 604 -7.14 -11.96 -4.43
N ASP A 605 -8.44 -11.88 -4.16
CA ASP A 605 -9.09 -12.67 -3.11
C ASP A 605 -9.12 -14.16 -3.43
N GLU A 606 -9.30 -14.55 -4.68
CA GLU A 606 -9.22 -15.95 -5.11
C GLU A 606 -7.81 -16.51 -4.86
N LEU A 607 -6.76 -15.78 -5.26
CA LEU A 607 -5.38 -16.15 -4.96
C LEU A 607 -5.19 -16.33 -3.44
N MET A 608 -5.61 -15.37 -2.62
CA MET A 608 -5.47 -15.44 -1.17
C MET A 608 -6.30 -16.58 -0.55
N GLN A 609 -7.48 -16.85 -1.09
CA GLN A 609 -8.32 -17.97 -0.70
C GLN A 609 -7.60 -19.30 -0.94
N ILE A 610 -6.87 -19.45 -2.04
CA ILE A 610 -6.06 -20.64 -2.32
C ILE A 610 -4.96 -20.82 -1.28
N GLU A 611 -4.25 -19.75 -0.93
CA GLU A 611 -3.23 -19.82 0.12
C GLU A 611 -3.83 -20.21 1.48
N TYR A 612 -4.94 -19.58 1.88
CA TYR A 612 -5.62 -19.89 3.13
C TYR A 612 -6.23 -21.29 3.17
N MET A 613 -6.67 -21.83 2.04
CA MET A 613 -7.03 -23.24 1.93
C MET A 613 -5.80 -24.11 2.19
N MET A 614 -4.68 -23.89 1.49
CA MET A 614 -3.44 -24.66 1.64
C MET A 614 -2.88 -24.63 3.07
N MET A 615 -3.07 -23.53 3.80
CA MET A 615 -2.68 -23.38 5.21
C MET A 615 -3.61 -24.11 6.19
N GLY A 616 -4.79 -24.55 5.74
CA GLY A 616 -5.82 -25.15 6.58
C GLY A 616 -6.67 -24.15 7.36
N LEU A 617 -6.55 -22.85 7.10
CA LEU A 617 -7.32 -21.82 7.80
C LEU A 617 -8.81 -21.90 7.45
N VAL A 618 -9.13 -22.19 6.19
CA VAL A 618 -10.53 -22.35 5.74
C VAL A 618 -11.17 -23.58 6.40
N LYS A 619 -10.48 -24.73 6.35
CA LYS A 619 -10.92 -25.99 6.96
C LYS A 619 -11.22 -25.84 8.46
N ASN A 620 -10.41 -25.06 9.17
CA ASN A 620 -10.50 -24.91 10.61
C ASN A 620 -11.22 -23.62 11.07
N ASN A 621 -11.90 -22.91 10.15
CA ASN A 621 -12.60 -21.65 10.43
C ASN A 621 -11.72 -20.61 11.17
N ALA A 622 -10.47 -20.49 10.72
CA ALA A 622 -9.43 -19.65 11.30
C ALA A 622 -8.91 -18.59 10.32
N VAL A 623 -9.66 -18.30 9.25
CA VAL A 623 -9.34 -17.21 8.32
C VAL A 623 -9.40 -15.87 9.08
N PRO A 624 -8.31 -15.08 9.10
CA PRO A 624 -8.32 -13.79 9.77
C PRO A 624 -9.35 -12.85 9.14
N ARG A 625 -10.01 -12.05 9.98
CA ARG A 625 -10.83 -10.93 9.50
C ARG A 625 -9.97 -9.84 8.86
N ASN A 626 -8.77 -9.62 9.43
CA ASN A 626 -7.79 -8.69 8.89
C ASN A 626 -7.30 -9.14 7.51
N ARG A 627 -7.26 -8.22 6.55
CA ARG A 627 -6.81 -8.49 5.19
C ARG A 627 -5.29 -8.61 5.07
N MET A 628 -4.84 -9.31 4.03
CA MET A 628 -3.47 -9.22 3.52
C MET A 628 -3.29 -7.88 2.82
N LEU A 629 -2.18 -7.18 3.07
CA LEU A 629 -1.92 -5.88 2.48
C LEU A 629 -0.91 -5.98 1.32
N GLY A 630 -1.32 -5.58 0.12
CA GLY A 630 -0.47 -5.37 -1.04
C GLY A 630 -0.36 -3.89 -1.37
N VAL A 631 0.85 -3.38 -1.56
CA VAL A 631 1.10 -1.96 -1.79
C VAL A 631 1.98 -1.80 -3.01
N ARG A 632 1.58 -0.91 -3.93
CA ARG A 632 2.49 -0.44 -4.96
C ARG A 632 3.62 0.36 -4.31
N SER A 633 4.86 -0.06 -4.54
CA SER A 633 6.04 0.53 -3.91
C SER A 633 7.01 1.12 -4.93
N TRP A 634 8.03 1.82 -4.44
CA TRP A 634 9.02 2.54 -5.26
C TRP A 634 10.35 1.79 -5.26
N GLY A 635 10.92 1.55 -6.44
CA GLY A 635 12.23 0.92 -6.61
C GLY A 635 12.36 -0.52 -6.06
N GLY A 636 13.46 -1.19 -6.43
CA GLY A 636 13.77 -2.54 -5.95
C GLY A 636 12.94 -3.68 -6.55
N SER A 637 13.05 -4.86 -5.95
CA SER A 637 12.25 -6.05 -6.28
C SER A 637 11.03 -6.14 -5.36
N PRO A 638 9.97 -6.85 -5.79
CA PRO A 638 8.89 -7.25 -4.89
C PRO A 638 9.44 -7.87 -3.60
N ASN A 639 8.80 -7.56 -2.48
CA ASN A 639 9.23 -8.08 -1.18
C ASN A 639 8.11 -8.02 -0.12
N TRP A 640 8.18 -8.92 0.84
CA TRP A 640 7.42 -8.86 2.09
C TRP A 640 8.23 -8.19 3.21
N ASN A 641 7.75 -7.07 3.76
CA ASN A 641 8.46 -6.32 4.81
C ASN A 641 8.06 -6.68 6.25
N GLY A 642 7.24 -7.73 6.43
CA GLY A 642 6.71 -8.14 7.73
C GLY A 642 5.27 -7.70 8.00
N THR A 643 4.76 -6.70 7.28
CA THR A 643 3.38 -6.15 7.44
C THR A 643 2.63 -6.06 6.11
N CYS A 644 3.32 -5.80 5.00
CA CYS A 644 2.74 -5.79 3.67
C CYS A 644 3.69 -6.38 2.61
N ALA A 645 3.11 -6.76 1.49
CA ALA A 645 3.82 -7.06 0.25
C ALA A 645 3.97 -5.77 -0.57
N ASN A 646 5.21 -5.41 -0.90
CA ASN A 646 5.59 -4.27 -1.71
C ASN A 646 5.78 -4.73 -3.15
N PHE A 647 5.13 -4.05 -4.10
CA PHE A 647 5.18 -4.38 -5.53
C PHE A 647 5.68 -3.19 -6.34
N PRO A 648 7.00 -3.12 -6.63
CA PRO A 648 7.57 -2.06 -7.45
C PRO A 648 7.15 -2.17 -8.91
N ASN A 649 6.74 -1.05 -9.52
CA ASN A 649 6.47 -0.91 -10.96
C ASN A 649 5.60 -2.03 -11.55
N SER A 650 4.61 -2.50 -10.79
CA SER A 650 3.75 -3.65 -11.11
C SER A 650 2.28 -3.26 -11.27
N GLU A 651 2.01 -1.98 -11.55
CA GLU A 651 0.66 -1.39 -11.60
C GLU A 651 -0.24 -2.12 -12.57
N GLN A 652 0.22 -2.33 -13.82
CA GLN A 652 -0.56 -3.06 -14.82
C GLN A 652 -0.77 -4.53 -14.40
N ALA A 653 0.27 -5.20 -13.88
CA ALA A 653 0.15 -6.59 -13.45
C ALA A 653 -0.78 -6.77 -12.25
N MET A 654 -0.93 -5.74 -11.42
CA MET A 654 -1.83 -5.72 -10.26
C MET A 654 -3.26 -5.36 -10.66
N LEU A 655 -3.46 -4.50 -11.67
CA LEU A 655 -4.76 -3.90 -11.96
C LEU A 655 -5.39 -4.36 -13.27
N ASP A 656 -4.69 -5.13 -14.10
CA ASP A 656 -5.23 -5.75 -15.32
C ASP A 656 -5.38 -7.26 -15.14
N LYS A 657 -6.57 -7.79 -15.42
CA LYS A 657 -6.90 -9.21 -15.30
C LYS A 657 -6.03 -10.13 -16.16
N GLY A 658 -5.84 -9.79 -17.43
CA GLY A 658 -5.06 -10.62 -18.35
C GLY A 658 -3.59 -10.67 -17.95
N VAL A 659 -3.03 -9.52 -17.57
CA VAL A 659 -1.63 -9.41 -17.14
C VAL A 659 -1.43 -10.05 -15.77
N PHE A 660 -2.37 -9.90 -14.83
CA PHE A 660 -2.34 -10.58 -13.53
C PHE A 660 -2.23 -12.10 -13.69
N LEU A 661 -3.05 -12.71 -14.55
CA LEU A 661 -3.05 -14.15 -14.76
C LEU A 661 -1.70 -14.68 -15.30
N GLN A 662 -0.92 -13.86 -16.00
CA GLN A 662 0.45 -14.21 -16.41
C GLN A 662 1.50 -13.97 -15.31
N ASN A 663 1.14 -13.24 -14.26
CA ASN A 663 2.01 -12.80 -13.17
C ASN A 663 1.60 -13.31 -11.78
N ILE A 664 0.66 -14.26 -11.68
CA ILE A 664 0.17 -14.86 -10.41
C ILE A 664 1.32 -15.21 -9.46
N TRP A 665 2.41 -15.76 -10.00
CA TRP A 665 3.59 -16.09 -9.21
C TRP A 665 4.11 -14.91 -8.40
N VAL A 666 4.19 -13.71 -8.97
CA VAL A 666 4.76 -12.53 -8.29
C VAL A 666 3.92 -12.20 -7.05
N PHE A 667 2.61 -12.12 -7.20
CA PHE A 667 1.71 -11.79 -6.09
C PHE A 667 1.63 -12.91 -5.04
N GLY A 668 1.46 -14.15 -5.49
CA GLY A 668 1.39 -15.31 -4.59
C GLY A 668 2.72 -15.63 -3.90
N HIS A 669 3.86 -15.30 -4.52
CA HIS A 669 5.16 -15.47 -3.88
C HIS A 669 5.32 -14.53 -2.68
N GLU A 670 4.98 -13.25 -2.85
CA GLU A 670 5.11 -12.23 -1.81
C GLU A 670 4.04 -12.36 -0.72
N PHE A 671 2.80 -12.63 -1.10
CA PHE A 671 1.75 -12.97 -0.13
C PHE A 671 2.08 -14.27 0.61
N GLY A 672 2.64 -15.26 -0.10
CA GLY A 672 3.15 -16.49 0.46
C GLY A 672 4.23 -16.27 1.52
N HIS A 673 5.08 -15.24 1.41
CA HIS A 673 6.01 -14.86 2.48
C HIS A 673 5.29 -14.37 3.75
N GLY A 674 4.21 -13.60 3.59
CA GLY A 674 3.33 -13.19 4.69
C GLY A 674 2.54 -14.34 5.32
N ASN A 675 2.39 -15.45 4.61
CA ASN A 675 1.65 -16.65 5.00
C ASN A 675 2.55 -17.85 5.39
N GLN A 676 3.88 -17.69 5.33
CA GLN A 676 4.81 -18.77 5.62
C GLN A 676 4.83 -19.08 7.12
N VAL A 677 4.35 -20.26 7.49
CA VAL A 677 4.28 -20.75 8.88
C VAL A 677 5.70 -20.93 9.44
N ALA A 678 5.97 -20.43 10.66
CA ALA A 678 7.31 -20.42 11.26
C ALA A 678 7.98 -21.81 11.35
N GLN A 679 7.20 -22.86 11.52
CA GLN A 679 7.67 -24.25 11.57
C GLN A 679 7.86 -24.90 10.20
N MET A 680 7.37 -24.23 9.15
CA MET A 680 7.63 -24.51 7.73
C MET A 680 8.64 -23.51 7.13
N LYS A 681 9.23 -22.66 7.96
CA LYS A 681 10.32 -21.72 7.63
C LYS A 681 11.63 -22.24 8.22
N GLY A 682 12.41 -22.91 7.39
CA GLY A 682 13.69 -23.53 7.74
C GLY A 682 14.85 -22.97 6.92
N ALA A 683 16.09 -23.21 7.36
CA ALA A 683 17.29 -22.93 6.58
C ALA A 683 17.25 -23.68 5.24
N GLY A 684 17.21 -22.95 4.12
CA GLY A 684 17.02 -23.49 2.78
C GLY A 684 15.56 -23.61 2.33
N TRP A 685 14.60 -23.09 3.12
CA TRP A 685 13.16 -23.11 2.82
C TRP A 685 12.49 -21.75 2.75
N ALA A 686 13.17 -20.65 3.09
CA ALA A 686 12.54 -19.33 3.09
C ALA A 686 11.95 -18.95 1.71
N GLU A 687 12.62 -19.36 0.64
CA GLU A 687 12.21 -19.17 -0.77
C GLU A 687 11.54 -20.40 -1.39
N VAL A 688 11.17 -21.39 -0.58
CA VAL A 688 10.65 -22.68 -1.08
C VAL A 688 9.23 -22.92 -0.60
N THR A 689 8.96 -22.78 0.70
CA THR A 689 7.65 -23.18 1.25
C THR A 689 6.56 -22.15 0.98
N ASN A 690 6.89 -20.86 0.83
CA ASN A 690 5.95 -19.86 0.30
C ASN A 690 5.50 -20.21 -1.13
N ASN A 691 6.44 -20.75 -1.91
CA ASN A 691 6.22 -21.09 -3.31
C ASN A 691 5.31 -22.30 -3.54
N ILE A 692 5.03 -23.09 -2.50
CA ILE A 692 3.99 -24.14 -2.58
C ILE A 692 2.62 -23.49 -2.79
N TYR A 693 2.34 -22.38 -2.11
CA TYR A 693 1.10 -21.64 -2.26
C TYR A 693 1.00 -20.99 -3.64
N ALA A 694 2.05 -20.28 -4.06
CA ALA A 694 2.12 -19.64 -5.36
C ALA A 694 1.96 -20.66 -6.51
N GLN A 695 2.62 -21.82 -6.42
CA GLN A 695 2.51 -22.89 -7.41
C GLN A 695 1.09 -23.48 -7.45
N GLN A 696 0.43 -23.65 -6.30
CA GLN A 696 -0.97 -24.08 -6.24
C GLN A 696 -1.91 -23.06 -6.90
N ALA A 697 -1.73 -21.76 -6.61
CA ALA A 697 -2.51 -20.69 -7.21
C ALA A 697 -2.33 -20.63 -8.73
N MET A 698 -1.08 -20.74 -9.21
CA MET A 698 -0.80 -20.84 -10.64
C MET A 698 -1.51 -22.03 -11.27
N TYR A 699 -1.45 -23.21 -10.66
CA TYR A 699 -2.12 -24.40 -11.21
C TYR A 699 -3.64 -24.20 -11.33
N GLN A 700 -4.29 -23.65 -10.31
CA GLN A 700 -5.75 -23.51 -10.27
C GLN A 700 -6.25 -22.34 -11.14
N MET A 701 -5.52 -21.24 -11.20
CA MET A 701 -5.95 -20.02 -11.90
C MET A 701 -5.38 -19.89 -13.32
N ASN A 702 -4.20 -20.46 -13.59
CA ASN A 702 -3.55 -20.47 -14.92
C ASN A 702 -2.54 -21.62 -15.08
N ASN A 703 -3.03 -22.86 -15.22
CA ASN A 703 -2.18 -24.06 -15.30
C ASN A 703 -1.14 -24.00 -16.44
N ALA A 704 -1.43 -23.28 -17.53
CA ALA A 704 -0.51 -23.16 -18.67
C ALA A 704 0.80 -22.41 -18.36
N ALA A 705 0.89 -21.73 -17.21
CA ALA A 705 2.05 -20.92 -16.83
C ALA A 705 2.91 -21.51 -15.70
N CYS A 706 2.59 -22.71 -15.18
CA CYS A 706 3.30 -23.35 -14.06
C CYS A 706 4.84 -23.32 -14.21
N ARG A 707 5.54 -22.84 -13.17
CA ARG A 707 6.98 -22.54 -13.22
C ARG A 707 7.87 -23.78 -13.36
N LEU A 708 7.43 -24.95 -12.92
CA LEU A 708 8.23 -26.17 -12.93
C LEU A 708 8.13 -26.93 -14.25
N GLU A 709 6.94 -27.03 -14.83
CA GLU A 709 6.67 -27.80 -16.05
C GLU A 709 6.78 -26.97 -17.34
N HIS A 710 6.49 -25.67 -17.32
CA HIS A 710 6.34 -24.87 -18.55
C HIS A 710 7.43 -23.84 -18.81
N THR A 711 8.43 -23.72 -17.92
CA THR A 711 9.54 -22.77 -18.13
C THR A 711 10.81 -23.45 -18.64
N GLU A 712 11.53 -22.72 -19.47
CA GLU A 712 12.87 -23.09 -19.90
C GLU A 712 13.89 -22.91 -18.78
N PHE A 713 14.76 -23.91 -18.60
CA PHE A 713 15.79 -23.88 -17.58
C PHE A 713 17.09 -24.49 -18.09
N LYS A 714 18.24 -23.89 -17.73
CA LYS A 714 19.57 -24.39 -18.10
C LYS A 714 20.12 -25.25 -16.98
N ARG A 715 20.05 -26.56 -17.16
CA ARG A 715 20.60 -27.53 -16.22
C ARG A 715 22.13 -27.56 -16.25
N GLN A 716 22.76 -27.62 -15.07
CA GLN A 716 24.19 -27.80 -14.87
C GLN A 716 24.71 -29.02 -15.63
N GLY A 717 25.84 -28.85 -16.30
CA GLY A 717 26.43 -29.85 -17.18
C GLY A 717 25.93 -29.78 -18.62
N TYR A 718 24.98 -28.89 -18.92
CA TYR A 718 24.43 -28.69 -20.26
C TYR A 718 24.48 -27.22 -20.70
N ASN A 719 24.43 -27.00 -22.02
CA ASN A 719 24.60 -25.67 -22.63
C ASN A 719 23.29 -25.04 -23.12
N ASP A 720 22.26 -25.86 -23.31
CA ASP A 720 20.92 -25.51 -23.76
C ASP A 720 19.97 -25.25 -22.59
N LYS A 721 18.92 -24.48 -22.86
CA LYS A 721 17.75 -24.35 -21.99
C LYS A 721 16.64 -25.21 -22.55
N VAL A 722 15.98 -26.00 -21.71
CA VAL A 722 14.88 -26.88 -22.13
C VAL A 722 13.69 -26.67 -21.21
N VAL A 723 12.48 -26.71 -21.76
CA VAL A 723 11.23 -26.68 -20.98
C VAL A 723 11.18 -27.86 -20.02
N ALA A 724 10.78 -27.61 -18.76
CA ALA A 724 10.72 -28.56 -17.65
C ALA A 724 12.08 -29.03 -17.09
N ASP A 725 13.22 -28.52 -17.59
CA ASP A 725 14.53 -28.99 -17.11
C ASP A 725 14.83 -28.64 -15.66
N ARG A 726 14.09 -27.69 -15.08
CA ARG A 726 14.12 -27.39 -13.65
C ARG A 726 13.57 -28.54 -12.81
N PHE A 727 12.48 -29.17 -13.25
CA PHE A 727 11.97 -30.39 -12.62
C PHE A 727 12.95 -31.55 -12.84
N ASN A 728 13.50 -31.67 -14.05
CA ASN A 728 14.48 -32.71 -14.37
C ASN A 728 15.79 -32.53 -13.61
N ALA A 729 16.17 -31.30 -13.26
CA ALA A 729 17.31 -31.02 -12.39
C ALA A 729 17.13 -31.67 -11.02
N TYR A 730 15.95 -31.51 -10.42
CA TYR A 730 15.59 -32.18 -9.18
C TYR A 730 15.72 -33.70 -9.34
N LEU A 731 15.07 -34.28 -10.35
CA LEU A 731 15.09 -35.74 -10.53
C LEU A 731 16.51 -36.29 -10.72
N ASN A 732 17.37 -35.59 -11.44
CA ASN A 732 18.74 -36.06 -11.68
C ASN A 732 19.65 -35.84 -10.48
N ASP A 733 19.51 -34.73 -9.75
CA ASP A 733 20.26 -34.54 -8.52
C ASP A 733 19.81 -35.53 -7.43
N ALA A 734 18.51 -35.76 -7.29
CA ALA A 734 17.93 -36.63 -6.27
C ALA A 734 18.10 -38.13 -6.58
N ILE A 735 17.78 -38.57 -7.80
CA ILE A 735 17.64 -40.00 -8.13
C ILE A 735 18.90 -40.57 -8.77
N VAL A 736 19.49 -39.84 -9.72
CA VAL A 736 20.68 -40.30 -10.46
C VAL A 736 21.94 -40.05 -9.62
N LYS A 737 22.18 -38.80 -9.22
CA LYS A 737 23.37 -38.38 -8.46
C LYS A 737 23.24 -38.61 -6.95
N LYS A 738 22.03 -38.84 -6.46
CA LYS A 738 21.73 -39.09 -5.02
C LYS A 738 22.25 -37.99 -4.10
N LYS A 739 22.18 -36.73 -4.54
CA LYS A 739 22.55 -35.56 -3.73
C LYS A 739 21.58 -35.34 -2.55
N PRO A 740 22.06 -34.79 -1.42
CA PRO A 740 21.19 -34.28 -0.37
C PRO A 740 20.21 -33.22 -0.89
N TYR A 741 19.00 -33.18 -0.33
CA TYR A 741 17.92 -32.27 -0.76
C TYR A 741 18.35 -30.80 -0.83
N LEU A 742 19.11 -30.34 0.17
CA LEU A 742 19.53 -28.95 0.34
C LEU A 742 20.71 -28.53 -0.57
N THR A 743 21.02 -29.34 -1.59
CA THR A 743 22.04 -29.06 -2.61
C THR A 743 21.51 -29.27 -4.03
N HIS A 744 20.18 -29.39 -4.18
CA HIS A 744 19.55 -29.62 -5.47
C HIS A 744 19.66 -28.37 -6.35
N GLU A 745 20.40 -28.57 -7.44
CA GLU A 745 21.05 -27.64 -8.37
C GLU A 745 21.64 -26.33 -7.86
N GLY A 746 21.94 -26.30 -6.56
CA GLY A 746 22.97 -25.44 -6.00
C GLY A 746 24.21 -26.22 -5.60
N GLY A 747 25.21 -25.50 -5.08
CA GLY A 747 26.53 -26.04 -4.78
C GLY A 747 27.18 -25.35 -3.60
N LEU A 748 28.43 -25.71 -3.36
CA LEU A 748 29.26 -25.06 -2.34
C LEU A 748 29.60 -23.64 -2.78
N VAL A 749 29.24 -22.67 -1.95
CA VAL A 749 29.49 -21.24 -2.14
C VAL A 749 30.52 -20.81 -1.13
N ASN A 750 31.53 -20.07 -1.62
CA ASN A 750 32.53 -19.41 -0.79
C ASN A 750 32.23 -17.92 -0.76
N ASP A 751 31.65 -17.47 0.34
CA ASP A 751 31.25 -16.08 0.55
C ASP A 751 32.21 -15.41 1.56
N PRO A 752 32.78 -14.23 1.26
CA PRO A 752 33.71 -13.55 2.16
C PRO A 752 33.14 -13.23 3.55
N GLU A 753 31.84 -12.98 3.66
CA GLU A 753 31.17 -12.58 4.90
C GLU A 753 30.54 -13.76 5.64
N LYS A 754 29.98 -14.71 4.88
CA LYS A 754 29.22 -15.85 5.43
C LYS A 754 30.05 -17.13 5.56
N GLY A 755 31.24 -17.15 4.97
CA GLY A 755 32.10 -18.32 4.87
C GLY A 755 31.59 -19.33 3.85
N GLU A 756 32.01 -20.59 4.02
CA GLU A 756 31.62 -21.68 3.15
C GLU A 756 30.24 -22.26 3.55
N TYR A 757 29.32 -22.34 2.58
CA TYR A 757 27.98 -22.91 2.77
C TYR A 757 27.42 -23.52 1.49
N TYR A 758 26.39 -24.35 1.62
CA TYR A 758 25.66 -24.90 0.48
C TYR A 758 24.46 -24.03 0.10
N SER A 759 24.26 -23.87 -1.20
CA SER A 759 23.06 -23.26 -1.78
C SER A 759 22.23 -24.33 -2.49
N ALA A 760 20.93 -24.06 -2.66
CA ALA A 760 20.03 -24.82 -3.51
C ALA A 760 19.21 -23.85 -4.36
N ASP A 761 18.79 -24.27 -5.55
CA ASP A 761 17.83 -23.49 -6.33
C ASP A 761 16.43 -23.65 -5.71
N PRO A 762 15.74 -22.55 -5.34
CA PRO A 762 14.47 -22.66 -4.62
C PRO A 762 13.37 -23.41 -5.38
N PHE A 763 13.33 -23.28 -6.71
CA PHE A 763 12.33 -23.99 -7.51
C PHE A 763 12.70 -25.45 -7.73
N VAL A 764 13.99 -25.78 -7.87
CA VAL A 764 14.41 -27.18 -7.92
C VAL A 764 14.06 -27.87 -6.59
N SER A 765 14.28 -27.19 -5.45
CA SER A 765 13.84 -27.67 -4.13
C SER A 765 12.31 -27.73 -3.99
N LEU A 766 11.55 -26.90 -4.69
CA LEU A 766 10.08 -26.92 -4.68
C LEU A 766 9.51 -28.18 -5.33
N ALA A 767 10.16 -28.74 -6.36
CA ALA A 767 9.64 -29.86 -7.16
C ALA A 767 9.11 -31.04 -6.32
N PRO A 768 9.84 -31.63 -5.35
CA PRO A 768 9.30 -32.71 -4.53
C PRO A 768 8.13 -32.29 -3.64
N LEU A 769 8.05 -31.03 -3.21
CA LEU A 769 6.90 -30.56 -2.43
C LEU A 769 5.67 -30.42 -3.34
N TRP A 770 5.86 -29.94 -4.57
CA TRP A 770 4.82 -29.91 -5.59
C TRP A 770 4.32 -31.32 -5.97
N GLN A 771 5.20 -32.33 -5.99
CA GLN A 771 4.79 -33.73 -6.19
C GLN A 771 3.80 -34.22 -5.14
N LEU A 772 3.93 -33.78 -3.89
CA LEU A 772 2.98 -34.10 -2.84
C LEU A 772 1.62 -33.43 -3.08
N SER A 773 1.59 -32.17 -3.54
CA SER A 773 0.35 -31.49 -3.97
C SER A 773 -0.33 -32.27 -5.10
N LEU A 774 0.43 -32.60 -6.14
CA LEU A 774 -0.08 -33.33 -7.30
C LEU A 774 -0.67 -34.68 -6.89
N PHE A 775 0.08 -35.46 -6.09
CA PHE A 775 -0.30 -36.83 -5.75
C PHE A 775 -1.43 -36.91 -4.72
N PHE A 776 -1.45 -36.05 -3.70
CA PHE A 776 -2.48 -36.13 -2.66
C PHE A 776 -3.69 -35.28 -2.97
N MET A 777 -3.50 -34.05 -3.43
CA MET A 777 -4.60 -33.09 -3.57
C MET A 777 -5.21 -33.10 -4.98
N LEU A 778 -4.39 -33.27 -6.03
CA LEU A 778 -4.84 -33.05 -7.41
C LEU A 778 -5.17 -34.34 -8.18
N THR A 779 -4.84 -35.53 -7.68
CA THR A 779 -5.42 -36.79 -8.18
C THR A 779 -6.76 -37.08 -7.50
N GLU A 780 -7.72 -36.18 -7.66
CA GLU A 780 -9.09 -36.38 -7.16
C GLU A 780 -9.63 -37.74 -7.63
N ASP A 781 -10.47 -38.39 -6.82
CA ASP A 781 -11.03 -39.73 -7.06
C ASP A 781 -10.04 -40.91 -7.00
N ALA A 782 -8.72 -40.66 -6.95
CA ALA A 782 -7.77 -41.74 -6.72
C ALA A 782 -7.89 -42.29 -5.29
N PRO A 783 -7.68 -43.59 -5.04
CA PRO A 783 -7.82 -44.19 -3.70
C PRO A 783 -6.93 -43.59 -2.61
N TRP A 784 -5.86 -42.89 -3.00
CA TRP A 784 -4.90 -42.24 -2.13
C TRP A 784 -5.12 -40.74 -1.98
N SER A 785 -6.15 -40.17 -2.62
CA SER A 785 -6.41 -38.73 -2.56
C SER A 785 -6.64 -38.29 -1.12
N LYS A 786 -5.94 -37.23 -0.73
CA LYS A 786 -6.03 -36.53 0.55
C LYS A 786 -6.12 -35.03 0.21
N PRO A 787 -7.32 -34.51 -0.13
CA PRO A 787 -7.49 -33.10 -0.50
C PRO A 787 -7.04 -32.14 0.61
N ASP A 788 -7.08 -32.59 1.86
CA ASP A 788 -6.62 -31.84 3.02
C ASP A 788 -5.13 -32.05 3.38
N PHE A 789 -4.32 -32.66 2.51
CA PHE A 789 -2.92 -32.96 2.82
C PHE A 789 -2.11 -31.74 3.30
N TRP A 790 -2.00 -30.69 2.48
CA TRP A 790 -1.32 -29.45 2.90
C TRP A 790 -2.06 -28.70 4.01
N PRO A 791 -3.40 -28.58 3.97
CA PRO A 791 -4.18 -28.05 5.09
C PRO A 791 -3.79 -28.64 6.46
N ASP A 792 -3.70 -29.97 6.55
CA ASP A 792 -3.39 -30.67 7.80
C ASP A 792 -1.91 -30.54 8.19
N VAL A 793 -1.00 -30.56 7.22
CA VAL A 793 0.44 -30.32 7.46
C VAL A 793 0.68 -28.93 8.05
N HIS A 794 0.11 -27.88 7.44
CA HIS A 794 0.30 -26.51 7.90
C HIS A 794 -0.43 -26.25 9.21
N TRP A 795 -1.65 -26.76 9.38
CA TRP A 795 -2.40 -26.61 10.63
C TRP A 795 -1.68 -27.25 11.82
N ALA A 796 -1.13 -28.47 11.64
CA ALA A 796 -0.28 -29.10 12.65
C ALA A 796 0.99 -28.29 12.94
N ALA A 797 1.59 -27.67 11.92
CA ALA A 797 2.76 -26.82 12.07
C ALA A 797 2.49 -25.50 12.83
N ILE A 798 1.30 -24.91 12.66
CA ILE A 798 0.85 -23.73 13.41
C ILE A 798 0.72 -24.05 14.91
N HIS A 799 0.18 -25.22 15.24
CA HIS A 799 -0.04 -25.63 16.64
C HIS A 799 1.21 -26.17 17.34
N ASP A 800 2.21 -26.61 16.58
CA ASP A 800 3.50 -27.08 17.09
C ASP A 800 4.54 -25.94 17.14
N ASN A 801 4.15 -24.79 17.71
CA ASN A 801 4.97 -23.58 17.73
C ASN A 801 6.08 -23.64 18.80
N ASN A 802 7.11 -24.43 18.54
CA ASN A 802 8.30 -24.50 19.39
C ASN A 802 9.49 -23.78 18.72
N SER A 803 9.91 -22.66 19.30
CA SER A 803 11.03 -21.85 18.81
C SER A 803 12.40 -22.45 19.10
N VAL A 804 12.49 -23.47 19.96
CA VAL A 804 13.74 -24.12 20.36
C VAL A 804 14.20 -25.17 19.34
N TYR A 805 13.33 -25.61 18.42
CA TYR A 805 13.70 -26.59 17.41
C TYR A 805 14.87 -26.11 16.55
N THR A 806 15.88 -26.97 16.44
CA THR A 806 16.93 -26.84 15.44
C THR A 806 16.34 -26.95 14.04
N TYR A 807 17.04 -26.42 13.04
CA TYR A 807 16.57 -26.52 11.65
C TYR A 807 16.42 -27.97 11.19
N GLY A 808 17.29 -28.89 11.65
CA GLY A 808 17.17 -30.32 11.36
C GLY A 808 15.89 -30.94 11.94
N GLU A 809 15.55 -30.60 13.18
CA GLU A 809 14.31 -31.06 13.82
C GLU A 809 13.07 -30.56 13.09
N LYS A 810 13.09 -29.34 12.53
CA LYS A 810 11.98 -28.85 11.69
C LYS A 810 11.75 -29.74 10.46
N TYR A 811 12.81 -30.19 9.78
CA TYR A 811 12.70 -31.14 8.66
C TYR A 811 12.16 -32.50 9.11
N VAL A 812 12.61 -33.00 10.27
CA VAL A 812 12.11 -34.25 10.88
C VAL A 812 10.62 -34.14 11.19
N ASN A 813 10.20 -33.03 11.80
CA ASN A 813 8.80 -32.80 12.15
C ASN A 813 7.92 -32.61 10.91
N PHE A 814 8.42 -31.97 9.85
CA PHE A 814 7.72 -31.94 8.55
C PHE A 814 7.47 -33.36 8.00
N MET A 815 8.48 -34.23 8.01
CA MET A 815 8.33 -35.60 7.52
C MET A 815 7.27 -36.38 8.33
N LYS A 816 7.19 -36.17 9.65
CA LYS A 816 6.13 -36.74 10.49
C LYS A 816 4.75 -36.19 10.11
N ARG A 817 4.58 -34.86 10.07
CA ARG A 817 3.31 -34.21 9.72
C ARG A 817 2.80 -34.63 8.34
N ALA A 818 3.69 -34.78 7.36
CA ALA A 818 3.34 -35.28 6.04
C ALA A 818 2.86 -36.75 6.08
N MET A 819 3.49 -37.61 6.88
CA MET A 819 3.03 -38.99 7.09
C MET A 819 1.73 -39.08 7.90
N ASP A 820 1.47 -38.11 8.78
CA ASP A 820 0.21 -37.97 9.50
C ASP A 820 -0.93 -37.55 8.57
N ALA A 821 -0.75 -36.47 7.82
CA ALA A 821 -1.76 -35.95 6.89
C ALA A 821 -2.06 -36.92 5.75
N SER A 822 -1.05 -37.65 5.25
CA SER A 822 -1.26 -38.65 4.20
C SER A 822 -1.78 -40.00 4.72
N GLU A 823 -1.55 -40.30 6.00
CA GLU A 823 -1.68 -41.65 6.59
C GLU A 823 -0.81 -42.71 5.87
N MET A 824 0.21 -42.28 5.13
CA MET A 824 1.07 -43.13 4.31
C MET A 824 2.53 -43.06 4.71
N ASN A 825 3.24 -44.16 4.46
CA ASN A 825 4.66 -44.28 4.71
C ASN A 825 5.45 -43.63 3.57
N LEU A 826 5.81 -42.36 3.77
CA LEU A 826 6.56 -41.55 2.82
C LEU A 826 8.09 -41.71 2.96
N THR A 827 8.59 -42.69 3.73
CA THR A 827 10.04 -42.83 3.98
C THR A 827 10.85 -43.09 2.71
N ASP A 828 10.36 -43.89 1.77
CA ASP A 828 11.04 -44.09 0.48
C ASP A 828 11.08 -42.80 -0.35
N PHE A 829 9.97 -42.06 -0.38
CA PHE A 829 9.91 -40.75 -1.03
C PHE A 829 10.93 -39.78 -0.42
N PHE A 830 10.99 -39.67 0.92
CA PHE A 830 11.95 -38.78 1.59
C PHE A 830 13.42 -39.20 1.39
N LYS A 831 13.70 -40.49 1.23
CA LYS A 831 15.05 -40.98 0.85
C LYS A 831 15.39 -40.62 -0.58
N LYS A 832 14.43 -40.77 -1.50
CA LYS A 832 14.56 -40.46 -2.92
C LYS A 832 14.78 -38.98 -3.16
N MET A 833 14.02 -38.11 -2.48
CA MET A 833 14.25 -36.65 -2.52
C MET A 833 15.56 -36.22 -1.84
N GLY A 834 16.27 -37.12 -1.14
CA GLY A 834 17.54 -36.81 -0.49
C GLY A 834 17.43 -36.08 0.85
N LEU A 835 16.24 -36.05 1.48
CA LEU A 835 16.01 -35.40 2.77
C LEU A 835 16.20 -36.36 3.95
N LEU A 836 15.68 -37.60 3.85
CA LEU A 836 15.80 -38.61 4.91
C LEU A 836 17.16 -39.31 4.84
N ARG A 837 18.18 -38.65 5.37
CA ARG A 837 19.56 -39.14 5.53
C ARG A 837 20.33 -38.29 6.55
N GLU A 838 21.53 -38.75 6.90
CA GLU A 838 22.44 -37.96 7.72
C GLU A 838 22.83 -36.67 6.97
N ILE A 839 22.58 -35.52 7.60
CA ILE A 839 22.90 -34.18 7.09
C ILE A 839 23.66 -33.46 8.20
N ASN A 840 24.81 -32.87 7.86
CA ASN A 840 25.56 -32.00 8.76
C ASN A 840 26.28 -30.95 7.91
N MET A 841 25.60 -29.84 7.61
CA MET A 841 26.09 -28.81 6.70
C MET A 841 25.54 -27.43 7.01
N LYS A 842 26.26 -26.40 6.60
CA LYS A 842 25.77 -25.02 6.58
C LYS A 842 25.05 -24.75 5.27
N VAL A 843 23.88 -24.13 5.35
CA VAL A 843 23.06 -23.75 4.20
C VAL A 843 22.83 -22.24 4.20
N GLY A 844 22.98 -21.63 3.03
CA GLY A 844 22.69 -20.20 2.83
C GLY A 844 21.19 -19.96 2.77
N ASP A 845 20.70 -19.04 3.58
CA ASP A 845 19.28 -18.68 3.64
C ASP A 845 19.11 -17.38 4.43
N TYR A 846 19.02 -16.24 3.73
CA TYR A 846 18.92 -14.88 4.26
C TYR A 846 19.84 -14.55 5.45
N GLY A 847 20.80 -13.64 5.25
CA GLY A 847 21.80 -13.35 6.28
C GLY A 847 22.83 -14.49 6.41
N PRO A 848 23.40 -14.73 7.62
CA PRO A 848 24.45 -15.73 7.84
C PRO A 848 24.02 -17.16 7.51
N ALA A 849 24.97 -17.99 7.06
CA ALA A 849 24.71 -19.40 6.80
C ALA A 849 24.30 -20.15 8.07
N LYS A 850 23.28 -21.01 7.95
CA LYS A 850 22.64 -21.70 9.07
C LYS A 850 23.04 -23.17 9.10
N GLN A 851 23.40 -23.67 10.27
CA GLN A 851 23.77 -25.08 10.47
C GLN A 851 22.51 -25.96 10.48
N ILE A 852 22.55 -27.04 9.70
CA ILE A 852 21.49 -28.05 9.64
C ILE A 852 22.09 -29.40 9.97
N THR A 853 21.53 -30.05 10.98
CA THR A 853 21.98 -31.36 11.46
C THR A 853 20.80 -32.32 11.57
N ILE A 854 20.80 -33.36 10.74
CA ILE A 854 19.93 -34.54 10.87
C ILE A 854 20.83 -35.73 11.18
N THR A 855 20.69 -36.29 12.37
CA THR A 855 21.57 -37.40 12.82
C THR A 855 21.03 -38.76 12.36
N LYS A 856 21.86 -39.79 12.53
CA LYS A 856 21.47 -41.18 12.26
C LYS A 856 20.27 -41.61 13.10
N GLU A 857 20.20 -41.17 14.34
CA GLU A 857 19.11 -41.45 15.27
C GLU A 857 17.80 -40.85 14.77
N MET A 858 17.83 -39.59 14.30
CA MET A 858 16.67 -38.92 13.70
C MET A 858 16.19 -39.63 12.43
N VAL A 859 17.12 -40.12 11.59
CA VAL A 859 16.76 -40.93 10.41
C VAL A 859 16.06 -42.22 10.83
N GLY A 860 16.63 -42.96 11.79
CA GLY A 860 16.05 -44.20 12.29
C GLY A 860 14.68 -43.98 12.97
N GLU A 861 14.49 -42.84 13.62
CA GLU A 861 13.20 -42.43 14.18
C GLU A 861 12.13 -42.30 13.09
N ILE A 862 12.41 -41.57 12.01
CA ILE A 862 11.46 -41.39 10.90
C ILE A 862 11.18 -42.71 10.17
N GLU A 863 12.19 -43.56 9.98
CA GLU A 863 11.99 -44.90 9.39
C GLU A 863 11.09 -45.77 10.24
N ASN A 864 11.26 -45.74 11.57
CA ASN A 864 10.39 -46.47 12.49
C ASN A 864 8.98 -45.87 12.54
N TYR A 865 8.87 -44.54 12.51
CA TYR A 865 7.59 -43.85 12.47
C TYR A 865 6.77 -44.24 11.23
N GLY A 866 7.39 -44.28 10.06
CA GLY A 866 6.74 -44.66 8.81
C GLY A 866 6.19 -46.09 8.80
N LYS A 867 6.76 -47.02 9.58
CA LYS A 867 6.23 -48.41 9.70
C LYS A 867 4.82 -48.47 10.30
N SER A 868 4.38 -47.42 10.98
CA SER A 868 3.02 -47.32 11.51
C SER A 868 1.98 -46.93 10.47
N LYS A 869 2.40 -46.55 9.26
CA LYS A 869 1.55 -46.00 8.20
C LYS A 869 1.37 -46.98 7.04
N SER A 870 0.34 -46.77 6.23
CA SER A 870 0.07 -47.59 5.05
C SER A 870 1.12 -47.37 3.95
N PRO A 871 1.46 -48.38 3.13
CA PRO A 871 2.37 -48.16 2.01
C PRO A 871 1.75 -47.21 0.98
N VAL A 872 2.59 -46.40 0.32
CA VAL A 872 2.16 -45.60 -0.84
C VAL A 872 1.78 -46.57 -1.97
N PRO A 873 0.62 -46.41 -2.64
CA PRO A 873 0.13 -47.36 -3.65
C PRO A 873 0.85 -47.28 -5.00
N THR A 874 1.98 -46.59 -5.07
CA THR A 874 2.90 -46.55 -6.21
C THR A 874 4.35 -46.53 -5.70
N PRO A 875 5.27 -47.27 -6.35
CA PRO A 875 6.68 -47.23 -6.03
C PRO A 875 7.41 -46.04 -6.70
N VAL A 876 6.72 -45.21 -7.48
CA VAL A 876 7.31 -44.12 -8.27
C VAL A 876 6.55 -42.81 -8.10
N ILE A 877 6.04 -42.52 -6.90
CA ILE A 877 5.45 -41.21 -6.56
C ILE A 877 6.39 -40.05 -6.92
N TYR A 878 7.71 -40.24 -6.78
CA TYR A 878 8.73 -39.25 -7.12
C TYR A 878 8.89 -38.95 -8.62
N TYR A 879 8.06 -39.53 -9.51
CA TYR A 879 7.99 -39.18 -10.94
C TYR A 879 6.72 -38.42 -11.35
N ILE A 880 5.76 -38.21 -10.45
CA ILE A 880 4.57 -37.42 -10.79
C ILE A 880 4.96 -35.98 -11.15
N SER A 881 4.22 -35.41 -12.10
CA SER A 881 4.31 -34.03 -12.58
C SER A 881 2.94 -33.58 -13.07
N GLY A 882 2.74 -32.28 -13.31
CA GLY A 882 1.50 -31.79 -13.93
C GLY A 882 1.14 -32.53 -15.23
N ASN A 883 2.15 -32.87 -16.03
CA ASN A 883 2.00 -33.57 -17.32
C ASN A 883 1.58 -35.05 -17.19
N SER A 884 1.76 -35.66 -16.02
CA SER A 884 1.44 -37.08 -15.76
C SER A 884 0.30 -37.28 -14.77
N LEU A 885 -0.28 -36.19 -14.23
CA LEU A 885 -1.33 -36.22 -13.21
C LEU A 885 -2.47 -37.19 -13.56
N ASP A 886 -2.97 -37.07 -14.79
CA ASP A 886 -4.09 -37.87 -15.30
C ASP A 886 -3.76 -39.37 -15.37
N THR A 887 -2.48 -39.70 -15.62
CA THR A 887 -1.98 -41.08 -15.66
C THR A 887 -2.02 -41.70 -14.27
N TYR A 888 -1.63 -40.96 -13.23
CA TYR A 888 -1.73 -41.41 -11.84
C TYR A 888 -3.20 -41.50 -11.41
N LYS A 889 -3.99 -40.44 -11.63
CA LYS A 889 -5.42 -40.38 -11.26
C LYS A 889 -6.20 -41.58 -11.82
N LYS A 890 -6.00 -41.89 -13.10
CA LYS A 890 -6.72 -42.97 -13.81
C LYS A 890 -5.99 -44.32 -13.80
N GLN A 891 -4.82 -44.41 -13.14
CA GLN A 891 -4.02 -45.63 -13.04
C GLN A 891 -3.71 -46.29 -14.40
N LEU A 892 -3.37 -45.47 -15.40
CA LEU A 892 -3.23 -45.92 -16.78
C LEU A 892 -1.86 -46.57 -17.04
N SER A 893 -1.85 -47.78 -17.58
CA SER A 893 -0.60 -48.43 -18.00
C SER A 893 0.00 -47.77 -19.25
N VAL A 894 1.33 -47.76 -19.32
CA VAL A 894 2.08 -47.31 -20.50
C VAL A 894 1.65 -48.07 -21.75
N GLN A 895 1.42 -47.32 -22.83
CA GLN A 895 1.21 -47.86 -24.17
C GLN A 895 2.31 -47.33 -25.07
N GLY A 896 2.89 -48.21 -25.89
CA GLY A 896 3.95 -47.83 -26.81
C GLY A 896 4.43 -49.02 -27.62
N VAL A 897 5.08 -48.74 -28.74
CA VAL A 897 5.67 -49.76 -29.60
C VAL A 897 7.17 -49.49 -29.72
N PHE A 898 7.97 -50.52 -29.42
CA PHE A 898 9.43 -50.46 -29.46
C PHE A 898 9.94 -49.84 -30.78
N ASN A 899 10.85 -48.88 -30.67
CA ASN A 899 11.45 -48.08 -31.74
C ASN A 899 10.48 -47.22 -32.60
N GLN A 900 9.17 -47.20 -32.33
CA GLN A 900 8.25 -46.30 -33.03
C GLN A 900 8.10 -44.96 -32.33
N GLY A 901 7.90 -43.90 -33.13
CA GLY A 901 7.73 -42.53 -32.62
C GLY A 901 8.98 -41.93 -31.99
N VAL A 902 10.17 -42.48 -32.27
CA VAL A 902 11.47 -42.00 -31.76
C VAL A 902 12.26 -41.33 -32.88
N SER A 903 12.66 -40.08 -32.67
CA SER A 903 13.61 -39.38 -33.56
C SER A 903 14.94 -39.14 -32.84
N ASN A 904 16.03 -39.13 -33.61
CA ASN A 904 17.38 -38.90 -33.08
C ASN A 904 17.75 -37.42 -33.18
N GLY A 905 18.33 -36.89 -32.10
CA GLY A 905 19.01 -35.60 -32.06
C GLY A 905 20.49 -35.76 -31.71
N ASN A 906 21.21 -34.65 -31.57
CA ASN A 906 22.58 -34.68 -31.07
C ASN A 906 22.58 -34.99 -29.56
N LEU A 907 23.12 -36.15 -29.16
CA LEU A 907 23.12 -36.65 -27.77
C LEU A 907 21.74 -36.58 -27.09
N SER A 908 20.69 -36.77 -27.88
CA SER A 908 19.29 -36.65 -27.45
C SER A 908 18.40 -37.49 -28.35
N LYS A 909 17.19 -37.76 -27.88
CA LYS A 909 16.10 -38.38 -28.64
C LYS A 909 14.81 -37.63 -28.34
N THR A 910 13.89 -37.59 -29.29
CA THR A 910 12.53 -37.09 -29.06
C THR A 910 11.54 -38.23 -29.23
N VAL A 911 10.63 -38.38 -28.28
CA VAL A 911 9.62 -39.45 -28.25
C VAL A 911 8.23 -38.84 -28.40
N SER A 912 7.47 -39.28 -29.41
CA SER A 912 6.10 -38.78 -29.66
C SER A 912 5.06 -39.45 -28.76
N HIS A 913 4.19 -38.64 -28.15
CA HIS A 913 3.09 -39.13 -27.32
C HIS A 913 1.90 -39.66 -28.12
N SER A 914 1.90 -39.50 -29.44
CA SER A 914 0.95 -40.20 -30.32
C SER A 914 1.17 -41.73 -30.28
N VAL A 915 2.42 -42.16 -30.01
CA VAL A 915 2.83 -43.56 -29.89
C VAL A 915 2.99 -43.96 -28.43
N TRP A 916 3.73 -43.17 -27.65
CA TRP A 916 4.05 -43.46 -26.25
C TRP A 916 3.11 -42.71 -25.30
N LYS A 917 2.06 -43.39 -24.83
CA LYS A 917 1.01 -42.82 -23.98
C LYS A 917 1.13 -43.30 -22.54
N ASN A 918 0.56 -42.51 -21.62
CA ASN A 918 0.47 -42.82 -20.19
C ASN A 918 1.85 -43.06 -19.54
N VAL A 919 2.88 -42.37 -20.04
CA VAL A 919 4.24 -42.41 -19.49
C VAL A 919 4.33 -41.36 -18.39
N VAL A 920 4.93 -41.70 -17.24
CA VAL A 920 5.14 -40.72 -16.15
C VAL A 920 6.52 -40.08 -16.24
N ALA A 921 7.53 -40.85 -16.63
CA ALA A 921 8.90 -40.41 -16.84
C ALA A 921 9.61 -41.32 -17.84
N PHE A 922 10.71 -40.84 -18.40
CA PHE A 922 11.65 -41.63 -19.19
C PHE A 922 12.98 -41.76 -18.45
N GLU A 923 13.45 -43.00 -18.35
CA GLU A 923 14.74 -43.38 -17.77
C GLU A 923 15.72 -43.73 -18.91
N THR A 924 16.88 -43.08 -18.95
CA THR A 924 17.96 -43.42 -19.87
C THR A 924 19.06 -44.16 -19.14
N TYR A 925 19.51 -45.27 -19.72
CA TYR A 925 20.50 -46.15 -19.11
C TYR A 925 21.79 -46.23 -19.93
N ALA A 926 22.92 -46.42 -19.25
CA ALA A 926 24.18 -46.90 -19.81
C ALA A 926 24.49 -48.28 -19.23
N GLY A 927 24.21 -49.34 -20.00
CA GLY A 927 24.20 -50.69 -19.46
C GLY A 927 23.13 -50.81 -18.36
N ASN A 928 23.53 -51.18 -17.14
CA ASN A 928 22.59 -51.28 -16.01
C ASN A 928 22.50 -49.98 -15.17
N GLU A 929 23.32 -48.99 -15.47
CA GLU A 929 23.36 -47.73 -14.72
C GLU A 929 22.31 -46.76 -15.26
N LEU A 930 21.46 -46.24 -14.38
CA LEU A 930 20.56 -45.13 -14.70
C LEU A 930 21.40 -43.85 -14.77
N VAL A 931 21.48 -43.22 -15.93
CA VAL A 931 22.36 -42.06 -16.15
C VAL A 931 21.60 -40.75 -16.37
N GLU A 932 20.31 -40.82 -16.68
CA GLU A 932 19.49 -39.64 -16.92
C GLU A 932 18.00 -39.97 -16.73
N VAL A 933 17.23 -38.99 -16.25
CA VAL A 933 15.78 -39.07 -16.08
C VAL A 933 15.13 -37.78 -16.56
N CYS A 934 13.96 -37.87 -17.19
CA CYS A 934 13.12 -36.69 -17.43
C CYS A 934 11.64 -37.00 -17.24
N ILE A 935 10.86 -36.01 -16.81
CA ILE A 935 9.40 -36.12 -16.78
C ILE A 935 8.85 -36.15 -18.20
N VAL A 936 7.69 -36.79 -18.38
CA VAL A 936 6.93 -36.71 -19.62
C VAL A 936 6.61 -35.25 -19.98
N GLY A 937 6.73 -34.90 -21.25
CA GLY A 937 6.49 -33.55 -21.77
C GLY A 937 7.71 -32.62 -21.75
N THR A 938 8.86 -33.08 -21.24
CA THR A 938 10.11 -32.30 -21.29
C THR A 938 10.37 -31.78 -22.71
N GLY A 939 10.68 -30.49 -22.86
CA GLY A 939 10.93 -29.85 -24.15
C GLY A 939 9.69 -29.42 -24.94
N THR A 940 8.46 -29.67 -24.47
CA THR A 940 7.22 -29.19 -25.12
C THR A 940 6.17 -28.75 -24.10
N ILE A 941 5.62 -27.54 -24.25
CA ILE A 941 4.61 -26.98 -23.33
C ILE A 941 3.27 -27.73 -23.44
N ASP A 942 2.89 -28.17 -24.64
CA ASP A 942 1.61 -28.85 -24.89
C ASP A 942 1.62 -30.36 -24.57
N ASN A 943 2.73 -30.87 -24.04
CA ASN A 943 2.93 -32.28 -23.73
C ASN A 943 2.67 -33.21 -24.93
N SER A 944 3.00 -32.79 -26.16
CA SER A 944 2.85 -33.59 -27.39
C SER A 944 4.01 -34.58 -27.64
N SER A 945 5.18 -34.32 -27.05
CA SER A 945 6.35 -35.18 -27.14
C SER A 945 7.25 -35.02 -25.91
N THR A 946 8.30 -35.84 -25.79
CA THR A 946 9.33 -35.67 -24.77
C THR A 946 10.70 -35.63 -25.42
N PHE A 947 11.45 -34.55 -25.17
CA PHE A 947 12.89 -34.45 -25.39
C PHE A 947 13.62 -35.18 -24.26
N ILE A 948 14.41 -36.19 -24.62
CA ILE A 948 15.13 -37.05 -23.70
C ILE A 948 16.62 -36.91 -23.99
N ARG A 949 17.40 -36.57 -22.97
CA ARG A 949 18.86 -36.55 -23.11
C ARG A 949 19.40 -37.97 -23.20
N TYR A 950 20.28 -38.17 -24.16
CA TYR A 950 20.86 -39.47 -24.51
C TYR A 950 22.38 -39.33 -24.59
N PRO A 951 23.06 -39.18 -23.42
CA PRO A 951 24.47 -38.86 -23.36
C PRO A 951 25.34 -39.96 -23.97
N LYS A 952 26.60 -39.63 -24.29
CA LYS A 952 27.56 -40.58 -24.85
C LYS A 952 27.71 -41.79 -23.92
N GLY A 953 27.50 -42.99 -24.46
CA GLY A 953 27.53 -44.24 -23.70
C GLY A 953 26.15 -44.76 -23.27
N ALA A 954 25.08 -43.99 -23.47
CA ALA A 954 23.72 -44.48 -23.25
C ALA A 954 23.37 -45.62 -24.22
N THR A 955 22.71 -46.66 -23.69
CA THR A 955 22.38 -47.91 -24.38
C THR A 955 20.89 -48.10 -24.62
N ARG A 956 20.02 -47.53 -23.77
CA ARG A 956 18.56 -47.61 -23.94
C ARG A 956 17.79 -46.47 -23.26
N ILE A 957 16.54 -46.32 -23.69
CA ILE A 957 15.50 -45.53 -23.00
C ILE A 957 14.39 -46.48 -22.59
N GLU A 958 13.89 -46.33 -21.36
CA GLU A 958 12.71 -47.02 -20.84
C GLU A 958 11.64 -46.00 -20.42
N ALA A 959 10.39 -46.26 -20.82
CA ALA A 959 9.22 -45.52 -20.38
C ALA A 959 8.72 -46.12 -19.07
N VAL A 960 8.47 -45.28 -18.07
CA VAL A 960 8.01 -45.67 -16.74
C VAL A 960 6.49 -45.48 -16.65
N SER A 961 5.81 -46.50 -16.15
CA SER A 961 4.39 -46.51 -15.82
C SER A 961 4.16 -46.07 -14.36
N TRP A 962 2.95 -45.60 -14.03
CA TRP A 962 2.61 -45.14 -12.67
C TRP A 962 2.82 -46.21 -11.59
N ASP A 963 2.70 -47.49 -11.94
CA ASP A 963 2.94 -48.66 -11.08
C ASP A 963 4.43 -49.05 -11.00
N GLY A 964 5.31 -48.29 -11.66
CA GLY A 964 6.75 -48.53 -11.71
C GLY A 964 7.19 -49.56 -12.76
N LYS A 965 6.29 -50.07 -13.62
CA LYS A 965 6.70 -50.96 -14.72
C LYS A 965 7.50 -50.19 -15.77
N ARG A 966 8.65 -50.74 -16.19
CA ARG A 966 9.49 -50.19 -17.25
C ARG A 966 9.25 -50.89 -18.59
N THR A 967 8.96 -50.12 -19.62
CA THR A 967 8.77 -50.59 -21.00
C THR A 967 9.88 -50.05 -21.90
N LEU A 968 10.58 -50.93 -22.62
CA LEU A 968 11.70 -50.55 -23.46
C LEU A 968 11.23 -49.71 -24.66
N VAL A 969 11.72 -48.47 -24.76
CA VAL A 969 11.37 -47.54 -25.85
C VAL A 969 12.24 -47.76 -27.06
N CYS A 970 13.56 -47.77 -26.86
CA CYS A 970 14.56 -48.03 -27.89
C CYS A 970 15.86 -48.52 -27.26
N GLY A 971 16.73 -49.14 -28.07
CA GLY A 971 18.04 -49.64 -27.62
C GLY A 971 17.98 -51.07 -27.09
N THR A 972 18.95 -51.45 -26.26
CA THR A 972 19.11 -52.83 -25.75
C THR A 972 19.35 -52.85 -24.24
N ARG A 973 18.75 -53.84 -23.57
CA ARG A 973 18.96 -54.11 -22.14
C ARG A 973 20.33 -54.68 -21.86
#